data_AF-A0AAX4NEY9-F1
#
_entry.id   AF-A0AAX4NEY9-F1
#
_cell.length_a   1.000
_cell.length_b   1.000
_cell.length_c   1.000
_cell.angle_alpha   90.00
_cell.angle_beta   90.00
_cell.angle_gamma   90.00
#
_symmetry.space_group_name_H-M   'P 1'
#
loop_
_entity.id
_entity.type
_entity.pdbx_description
1 polymer ?
#
loop_
_entity_poly.entity_id
_entity_poly.type
_entity_poly.pdbx_seq_one_letter_code
_entity_poly.pdbx_strand_id
1 'polypeptide(L)'
;MNKKVLASIVVIVLIVAGVAGFLGYVYTHPKKTNLPSIKITALSPLNSVEEFELDSIVSNLKAVGIPAKISLVSPTVEGTWLSPNSTPEFVDLGWLPDWPDPVAQQFDPFATYSNGGAFGANNAWVDNATLNNAFPGVIFNSNKTAQQMEMEKLYKIFYDQYSYIWLPNPSTYFFVQPYINNFTYNPYENYYYNMMSYNTSYKLPNGSNTYGPSNTSVLTDVADGDSLAAPDYLDPSHGFFVQDGPMFTGAYQELYELNGTNYNQVVPVLANTSVKDATSNYMNYNITLRNGITFNNSDPVNASTVWFSYYRTLVMAQGVSIDNYGGMLFNTTAYSATSPYSLPVGFLKDMRHAYNVTQYGKLKLPYPTNYSNLNMSNTVFAAKFLASMLSDYHPWSNTTQALLLTYKDQAVSVPSFSSNHAALNFTINLLNPYPFFLQDTAEWWGNIADPLFLDTHGGVTATSPNNYTDSNGMPGTGPYHIKTVGAALDSVTMTKVSNYWGNKYWDNKTGKGMYGFPAVAQPAHIKTIVMDYTVDHSGRVSGFLDNQYQMSEVSASYLGSIIGVSPFTSSVPVSSYFKNVGATPAAFDLSMNNFISPTNNSNVREGIWYAINYTALDHPFYYKLSNGTTELLAQNYIGPISPGFKSFYVNDTQGLAAPAQNLSLAIHYLGMGLKQEGYYVTLPNGTRIGDTSISDSSLAVLTSAILSMNQLVENTSMAMVRIF
;
A
#
# COMPACT_ATOMS: atom_id res chain seq x y z
N MET A 1 1.91 65.79 -50.78
CA MET A 1 1.29 64.44 -50.86
C MET A 1 -0.11 64.57 -51.44
N ASN A 2 -0.47 63.82 -52.49
CA ASN A 2 -1.78 63.90 -53.13
C ASN A 2 -2.88 63.47 -52.14
N LYS A 3 -3.97 64.26 -52.01
CA LYS A 3 -5.08 63.99 -51.06
C LYS A 3 -5.65 62.57 -51.19
N LYS A 4 -5.62 61.99 -52.40
CA LYS A 4 -6.05 60.60 -52.63
C LYS A 4 -5.10 59.57 -52.00
N VAL A 5 -3.79 59.82 -52.07
CA VAL A 5 -2.76 58.94 -51.47
C VAL A 5 -2.81 59.02 -49.94
N LEU A 6 -3.03 60.21 -49.38
CA LEU A 6 -3.23 60.36 -47.93
C LEU A 6 -4.49 59.64 -47.44
N ALA A 7 -5.60 59.70 -48.18
CA ALA A 7 -6.82 58.97 -47.84
C ALA A 7 -6.62 57.45 -47.88
N SER A 8 -5.93 56.92 -48.89
CA SER A 8 -5.60 55.49 -48.97
C SER A 8 -4.70 55.02 -47.82
N ILE A 9 -3.70 55.84 -47.44
CA ILE A 9 -2.83 55.53 -46.29
C ILE A 9 -3.62 55.52 -44.98
N VAL A 10 -4.53 56.48 -44.77
CA VAL A 10 -5.37 56.53 -43.56
C VAL A 10 -6.29 55.31 -43.47
N VAL A 11 -6.88 54.86 -44.59
CA VAL A 11 -7.72 53.65 -44.62
C VAL A 11 -6.89 52.40 -44.30
N ILE A 12 -5.69 52.26 -44.86
CA ILE A 12 -4.81 51.12 -44.57
C ILE A 12 -4.39 51.11 -43.09
N VAL A 13 -4.04 52.27 -42.52
CA VAL A 13 -3.67 52.39 -41.10
C VAL A 13 -4.84 52.01 -40.18
N LEU A 14 -6.07 52.41 -40.53
CA LEU A 14 -7.26 52.03 -39.77
C LEU A 14 -7.56 50.53 -39.85
N ILE A 15 -7.34 49.90 -41.01
CA ILE A 15 -7.48 48.45 -41.18
C ILE A 15 -6.43 47.70 -40.36
N VAL A 16 -5.16 48.12 -40.43
CA VAL A 16 -4.07 47.49 -39.68
C VAL A 16 -4.28 47.64 -38.16
N ALA A 17 -4.72 48.82 -37.70
CA ALA A 17 -5.06 49.04 -36.30
C ALA A 17 -6.26 48.19 -35.84
N GLY A 18 -7.28 48.04 -36.69
CA GLY A 18 -8.43 47.16 -36.42
C GLY A 18 -8.05 45.68 -36.34
N VAL A 19 -7.18 45.20 -37.24
CA VAL A 19 -6.68 43.81 -37.24
C VAL A 19 -5.76 43.55 -36.04
N ALA A 20 -4.86 44.48 -35.71
CA ALA A 20 -4.01 44.36 -34.52
C ALA A 20 -4.82 44.39 -33.22
N GLY A 21 -5.85 45.24 -33.14
CA GLY A 21 -6.79 45.26 -32.02
C GLY A 21 -7.60 43.96 -31.90
N PHE A 22 -8.03 43.38 -33.02
CA PHE A 22 -8.72 42.09 -33.05
C PHE A 22 -7.81 40.92 -32.64
N LEU A 23 -6.58 40.88 -33.14
CA LEU A 23 -5.59 39.87 -32.72
C LEU A 23 -5.26 40.01 -31.24
N GLY A 24 -5.13 41.24 -30.72
CA GLY A 24 -4.99 41.50 -29.29
C GLY A 24 -6.22 41.06 -28.47
N TYR A 25 -7.43 41.22 -29.00
CA TYR A 25 -8.67 40.76 -28.38
C TYR A 25 -8.78 39.23 -28.33
N VAL A 26 -8.51 38.55 -29.45
CA VAL A 26 -8.48 37.08 -29.53
C VAL A 26 -7.38 36.47 -28.66
N TYR A 27 -6.24 37.15 -28.56
CA TYR A 27 -5.14 36.75 -27.68
C TYR A 27 -5.48 36.92 -26.19
N THR A 28 -6.36 37.85 -25.85
CA THR A 28 -6.80 38.13 -24.47
C THR A 28 -8.13 37.44 -24.09
N HIS A 29 -8.83 36.83 -25.04
CA HIS A 29 -10.12 36.14 -24.86
C HIS A 29 -10.10 34.78 -25.59
N PRO A 30 -9.46 33.74 -24.98
CA PRO A 30 -9.32 32.43 -25.60
C PRO A 30 -10.66 31.76 -25.93
N LYS A 31 -10.63 30.79 -26.86
CA LYS A 31 -11.82 30.07 -27.35
C LYS A 31 -12.57 29.39 -26.21
N LYS A 32 -13.87 29.66 -26.15
CA LYS A 32 -14.83 28.98 -25.29
C LYS A 32 -14.91 27.52 -25.67
N THR A 33 -14.60 26.64 -24.74
CA THR A 33 -14.68 25.21 -24.97
C THR A 33 -15.66 24.60 -24.00
N ASN A 34 -16.60 23.83 -24.52
CA ASN A 34 -17.32 22.87 -23.70
C ASN A 34 -16.28 21.97 -23.02
N LEU A 35 -16.48 21.65 -21.74
CA LEU A 35 -15.54 20.79 -21.02
C LEU A 35 -15.37 19.46 -21.78
N PRO A 36 -14.12 19.05 -22.11
CA PRO A 36 -13.87 17.73 -22.67
C PRO A 36 -14.35 16.61 -21.74
N SER A 37 -14.60 15.43 -22.29
CA SER A 37 -14.95 14.27 -21.45
C SER A 37 -13.78 13.92 -20.54
N ILE A 38 -14.02 14.00 -19.24
CA ILE A 38 -13.12 13.52 -18.19
C ILE A 38 -13.01 12.00 -18.30
N LYS A 39 -11.81 11.47 -18.09
CA LYS A 39 -11.53 10.04 -18.03
C LYS A 39 -11.27 9.63 -16.58
N ILE A 40 -12.11 8.76 -16.05
CA ILE A 40 -11.87 8.07 -14.78
C ILE A 40 -11.01 6.85 -15.11
N THR A 41 -9.76 6.86 -14.66
CA THR A 41 -8.78 5.82 -15.00
C THR A 41 -8.71 4.78 -13.89
N ALA A 42 -8.83 3.50 -14.24
CA ALA A 42 -8.77 2.38 -13.31
C ALA A 42 -7.98 1.21 -13.92
N LEU A 43 -7.54 0.28 -13.09
CA LEU A 43 -6.83 -0.92 -13.55
C LEU A 43 -7.79 -1.93 -14.17
N SER A 44 -7.32 -2.67 -15.18
CA SER A 44 -8.09 -3.74 -15.84
C SER A 44 -7.68 -5.13 -15.31
N PRO A 45 -8.63 -6.06 -15.15
CA PRO A 45 -10.08 -5.91 -15.27
C PRO A 45 -10.72 -5.28 -14.02
N LEU A 46 -11.89 -4.67 -14.18
CA LEU A 46 -12.72 -4.27 -13.03
C LEU A 46 -13.47 -5.48 -12.47
N ASN A 47 -13.62 -5.51 -11.15
CA ASN A 47 -14.59 -6.37 -10.48
C ASN A 47 -15.98 -5.71 -10.46
N SER A 48 -17.00 -6.46 -10.01
CA SER A 48 -18.39 -5.97 -10.04
C SER A 48 -18.67 -4.80 -9.09
N VAL A 49 -17.87 -4.66 -8.02
CA VAL A 49 -17.99 -3.55 -7.07
C VAL A 49 -17.45 -2.28 -7.72
N GLU A 50 -16.23 -2.33 -8.24
CA GLU A 50 -15.58 -1.20 -8.92
C GLU A 50 -16.43 -0.73 -10.11
N GLU A 51 -16.95 -1.65 -10.94
CA GLU A 51 -17.82 -1.29 -12.07
C GLU A 51 -19.05 -0.49 -11.61
N PHE A 52 -19.71 -0.94 -10.53
CA PHE A 52 -20.87 -0.24 -9.97
C PHE A 52 -20.54 1.14 -9.43
N GLU A 53 -19.45 1.27 -8.67
CA GLU A 53 -19.02 2.53 -8.06
C GLU A 53 -18.63 3.55 -9.13
N LEU A 54 -17.81 3.15 -10.10
CA LEU A 54 -17.37 4.02 -11.18
C LEU A 54 -18.54 4.46 -12.08
N ASP A 55 -19.48 3.56 -12.40
CA ASP A 55 -20.70 3.92 -13.15
C ASP A 55 -21.59 4.89 -12.35
N SER A 56 -21.71 4.69 -11.04
CA SER A 56 -22.44 5.59 -10.15
C SER A 56 -21.81 6.99 -10.14
N ILE A 57 -20.48 7.08 -10.05
CA ILE A 57 -19.73 8.34 -10.13
C ILE A 57 -19.92 9.00 -11.49
N VAL A 58 -19.79 8.27 -12.61
CA VAL A 58 -20.06 8.79 -13.96
C VAL A 58 -21.48 9.36 -14.06
N SER A 59 -22.46 8.67 -13.50
CA SER A 59 -23.85 9.13 -13.47
C SER A 59 -24.02 10.43 -12.66
N ASN A 60 -23.35 10.53 -11.50
CA ASN A 60 -23.37 11.71 -10.65
C ASN A 60 -22.73 12.92 -11.32
N LEU A 61 -21.58 12.74 -11.99
CA LEU A 61 -20.92 13.79 -12.76
C LEU A 61 -21.80 14.30 -13.91
N LYS A 62 -22.48 13.40 -14.62
CA LYS A 62 -23.43 13.77 -15.69
C LYS A 62 -24.63 14.55 -15.15
N ALA A 63 -25.08 14.29 -13.92
CA ALA A 63 -26.19 15.03 -13.29
C ALA A 63 -25.86 16.52 -13.07
N VAL A 64 -24.57 16.87 -12.96
CA VAL A 64 -24.07 18.26 -12.88
C VAL A 64 -23.45 18.74 -14.21
N GLY A 65 -23.73 18.05 -15.32
CA GLY A 65 -23.33 18.44 -16.66
C GLY A 65 -21.88 18.10 -17.04
N ILE A 66 -21.11 17.46 -16.16
CA ILE A 66 -19.73 17.03 -16.45
C ILE A 66 -19.77 15.78 -17.33
N PRO A 67 -19.19 15.82 -18.55
CA PRO A 67 -19.03 14.61 -19.36
C PRO A 67 -17.92 13.74 -18.78
N ALA A 68 -18.23 12.50 -18.43
CA ALA A 68 -17.27 11.54 -17.87
C ALA A 68 -17.42 10.14 -18.49
N LYS A 69 -16.32 9.39 -18.55
CA LYS A 69 -16.26 7.98 -18.96
C LYS A 69 -15.15 7.22 -18.25
N ILE A 70 -15.30 5.91 -18.12
CA ILE A 70 -14.29 4.99 -17.59
C ILE A 70 -13.22 4.73 -18.66
N SER A 71 -11.97 4.62 -18.24
CA SER A 71 -10.80 4.34 -19.08
C SER A 71 -9.90 3.31 -18.37
N LEU A 72 -9.88 2.07 -18.86
CA LEU A 72 -9.08 1.02 -18.23
C LEU A 72 -7.65 1.00 -18.75
N VAL A 73 -6.70 0.74 -17.85
CA VAL A 73 -5.27 0.59 -18.17
C VAL A 73 -4.69 -0.64 -17.50
N SER A 74 -3.54 -1.12 -17.99
CA SER A 74 -2.80 -2.20 -17.33
C SER A 74 -1.90 -1.66 -16.20
N PRO A 75 -1.50 -2.48 -15.22
CA PRO A 75 -0.49 -2.11 -14.22
C PRO A 75 0.82 -1.57 -14.84
N THR A 76 1.24 -2.06 -16.00
CA THR A 76 2.43 -1.52 -16.71
C THR A 76 2.28 -0.05 -17.12
N VAL A 77 1.06 0.42 -17.39
CA VAL A 77 0.79 1.82 -17.74
C VAL A 77 0.78 2.67 -16.47
N GLU A 78 0.21 2.14 -15.39
CA GLU A 78 0.26 2.75 -14.06
C GLU A 78 1.72 2.99 -13.62
N GLY A 79 2.61 2.01 -13.83
CA GLY A 79 4.07 2.12 -13.61
C GLY A 79 4.77 3.28 -14.33
N THR A 80 4.11 3.98 -15.26
CA THR A 80 4.64 5.15 -15.98
C THR A 80 4.19 6.49 -15.40
N TRP A 81 3.33 6.49 -14.38
CA TRP A 81 2.79 7.68 -13.73
C TRP A 81 3.80 8.31 -12.78
N LEU A 82 4.95 8.75 -13.31
CA LEU A 82 6.10 9.22 -12.51
C LEU A 82 6.14 10.74 -12.29
N SER A 83 5.10 11.45 -12.74
CA SER A 83 4.99 12.91 -12.66
C SER A 83 3.53 13.34 -12.75
N PRO A 84 3.18 14.57 -12.28
CA PRO A 84 1.81 15.07 -12.36
C PRO A 84 1.22 15.06 -13.78
N ASN A 85 2.05 15.26 -14.81
CA ASN A 85 1.59 15.33 -16.20
C ASN A 85 1.44 13.94 -16.86
N SER A 86 2.09 12.91 -16.31
CA SER A 86 1.96 11.53 -16.78
C SER A 86 0.84 10.77 -16.06
N THR A 87 0.43 11.24 -14.88
CA THR A 87 -0.70 10.68 -14.13
C THR A 87 -2.02 11.24 -14.68
N PRO A 88 -3.05 10.40 -14.88
CA PRO A 88 -4.36 10.84 -15.35
C PRO A 88 -5.04 11.90 -14.46
N GLU A 89 -6.08 12.55 -15.00
CA GLU A 89 -6.91 13.54 -14.29
C GLU A 89 -7.64 12.93 -13.09
N PHE A 90 -8.13 11.71 -13.26
CA PHE A 90 -8.82 10.91 -12.25
C PHE A 90 -8.24 9.50 -12.24
N VAL A 91 -7.88 9.02 -11.05
CA VAL A 91 -7.32 7.68 -10.84
C VAL A 91 -8.06 7.01 -9.69
N ASP A 92 -8.66 5.86 -9.99
CA ASP A 92 -9.19 4.90 -9.04
C ASP A 92 -8.11 3.87 -8.74
N LEU A 93 -7.48 4.01 -7.58
CA LEU A 93 -6.41 3.13 -7.11
C LEU A 93 -6.29 3.25 -5.59
N GLY A 94 -6.76 2.23 -4.88
CA GLY A 94 -6.68 2.17 -3.42
C GLY A 94 -5.26 2.01 -2.89
N TRP A 95 -5.11 2.21 -1.59
CA TRP A 95 -3.87 2.12 -0.85
C TRP A 95 -4.01 1.19 0.35
N LEU A 96 -3.14 0.18 0.41
CA LEU A 96 -3.03 -0.73 1.53
C LEU A 96 -1.71 -0.45 2.27
N PRO A 97 -1.76 -0.03 3.54
CA PRO A 97 -0.60 0.05 4.42
C PRO A 97 0.14 -1.28 4.52
N ASP A 98 1.46 -1.24 4.44
CA ASP A 98 2.29 -2.42 4.61
C ASP A 98 2.35 -2.87 6.08
N TRP A 99 2.40 -1.93 7.02
CA TRP A 99 2.40 -2.20 8.47
C TRP A 99 1.52 -1.19 9.22
N PRO A 100 1.17 -1.44 10.50
CA PRO A 100 0.19 -0.62 11.22
C PRO A 100 0.71 0.74 11.72
N ASP A 101 1.04 1.65 10.79
CA ASP A 101 1.37 3.06 11.05
C ASP A 101 0.37 4.03 10.37
N PRO A 102 -0.54 4.67 11.12
CA PRO A 102 -1.48 5.64 10.55
C PRO A 102 -0.81 6.90 9.98
N VAL A 103 0.42 7.21 10.37
CA VAL A 103 1.17 8.40 9.96
C VAL A 103 1.90 8.15 8.66
N ALA A 104 2.90 7.25 8.68
CA ALA A 104 3.77 7.01 7.53
C ALA A 104 3.13 6.11 6.47
N GLN A 105 2.17 5.26 6.84
CA GLN A 105 1.55 4.30 5.93
C GLN A 105 0.13 4.66 5.52
N GLN A 106 -0.53 5.66 6.12
CA GLN A 106 -1.84 6.12 5.65
C GLN A 106 -1.93 7.61 5.35
N PHE A 107 -1.35 8.50 6.15
CA PHE A 107 -1.52 9.94 5.89
C PHE A 107 -0.43 10.49 4.95
N ASP A 108 0.85 10.31 5.28
CA ASP A 108 1.96 10.80 4.45
C ASP A 108 1.86 10.35 2.97
N PRO A 109 1.50 9.08 2.66
CA PRO A 109 1.43 8.60 1.27
C PRO A 109 0.48 9.39 0.38
N PHE A 110 -0.58 9.98 0.94
CA PHE A 110 -1.55 10.79 0.19
C PHE A 110 -1.24 12.29 0.21
N ALA A 111 -0.49 12.75 1.21
CA ALA A 111 -0.42 14.15 1.59
C ALA A 111 0.84 14.88 1.11
N THR A 112 1.88 14.15 0.72
CA THR A 112 3.16 14.74 0.30
C THR A 112 3.49 14.48 -1.16
N TYR A 113 4.11 15.48 -1.79
CA TYR A 113 4.44 15.46 -3.21
C TYR A 113 5.39 14.33 -3.59
N SER A 114 6.30 13.95 -2.69
CA SER A 114 7.27 12.86 -2.92
C SER A 114 6.63 11.48 -3.08
N ASN A 115 5.41 11.30 -2.57
CA ASN A 115 4.65 10.05 -2.63
C ASN A 115 3.68 10.01 -3.82
N GLY A 116 3.92 10.83 -4.85
CA GLY A 116 3.04 10.94 -6.02
C GLY A 116 3.23 9.85 -7.06
N GLY A 117 2.10 9.38 -7.62
CA GLY A 117 2.08 8.54 -8.81
C GLY A 117 2.38 7.05 -8.57
N ALA A 118 3.07 6.40 -9.51
CA ALA A 118 3.15 4.94 -9.63
C ALA A 118 3.73 4.15 -8.43
N PHE A 119 4.32 4.84 -7.46
CA PHE A 119 4.97 4.23 -6.30
C PHE A 119 4.46 4.83 -4.97
N GLY A 120 3.30 5.51 -4.99
CA GLY A 120 2.71 6.06 -3.78
C GLY A 120 1.23 6.36 -3.92
N ALA A 121 0.57 6.58 -2.78
CA ALA A 121 -0.88 6.79 -2.75
C ALA A 121 -1.31 8.14 -3.37
N ASN A 122 -0.39 9.11 -3.50
CA ASN A 122 -0.72 10.47 -3.90
C ASN A 122 -0.92 10.64 -5.41
N ASN A 123 -1.86 9.88 -5.99
CA ASN A 123 -2.24 9.98 -7.40
C ASN A 123 -2.89 11.33 -7.74
N ALA A 124 -3.38 12.07 -6.74
CA ALA A 124 -3.83 13.45 -6.92
C ALA A 124 -2.69 14.46 -7.04
N TRP A 125 -1.44 14.08 -6.72
CA TRP A 125 -0.30 14.99 -6.60
C TRP A 125 -0.62 16.20 -5.70
N VAL A 126 -1.13 15.95 -4.49
CA VAL A 126 -1.22 16.96 -3.43
C VAL A 126 0.16 17.57 -3.21
N ASP A 127 0.23 18.89 -3.40
CA ASP A 127 1.44 19.68 -3.22
C ASP A 127 1.13 20.89 -2.33
N ASN A 128 1.09 20.64 -1.03
CA ASN A 128 0.88 21.67 -0.03
C ASN A 128 2.16 21.87 0.79
N ALA A 129 2.71 23.09 0.76
CA ALA A 129 3.98 23.40 1.43
C ALA A 129 3.95 23.11 2.95
N THR A 130 2.81 23.27 3.63
CA THR A 130 2.69 22.94 5.05
C THR A 130 2.77 21.45 5.28
N LEU A 131 2.08 20.64 4.46
CA LEU A 131 2.13 19.18 4.53
C LEU A 131 3.56 18.68 4.22
N ASN A 132 4.11 19.06 3.06
CA ASN A 132 5.45 18.66 2.61
C ASN A 132 6.56 18.96 3.64
N ASN A 133 6.48 20.10 4.34
CA ASN A 133 7.48 20.47 5.34
C ASN A 133 7.31 19.75 6.69
N ALA A 134 6.09 19.31 7.03
CA ALA A 134 5.79 18.74 8.33
C ALA A 134 6.09 17.23 8.41
N PHE A 135 5.68 16.45 7.40
CA PHE A 135 5.73 14.98 7.45
C PHE A 135 7.12 14.38 7.72
N PRO A 136 8.23 14.88 7.15
CA PRO A 136 9.56 14.37 7.48
C PRO A 136 9.91 14.44 8.97
N GLY A 137 9.31 15.37 9.73
CA GLY A 137 9.46 15.47 11.18
C GLY A 137 8.41 14.68 11.96
N VAL A 138 7.16 14.71 11.50
CA VAL A 138 6.01 14.08 12.19
C VAL A 138 6.13 12.56 12.22
N ILE A 139 6.59 11.93 11.14
CA ILE A 139 6.76 10.47 11.03
C ILE A 139 7.69 9.95 12.14
N PHE A 140 8.81 10.65 12.36
CA PHE A 140 9.83 10.26 13.34
C PHE A 140 9.62 10.89 14.74
N ASN A 141 8.48 11.53 14.98
CA ASN A 141 8.18 12.15 16.28
C ASN A 141 7.77 11.09 17.31
N SER A 142 8.67 10.78 18.23
CA SER A 142 8.42 9.79 19.27
C SER A 142 7.54 10.24 20.44
N ASN A 143 7.17 11.52 20.49
CA ASN A 143 6.18 12.01 21.43
C ASN A 143 4.77 11.87 20.84
N LYS A 144 4.09 10.76 21.18
CA LYS A 144 2.75 10.43 20.68
C LYS A 144 1.71 11.55 20.85
N THR A 145 1.74 12.26 21.97
CA THR A 145 0.81 13.38 22.20
C THR A 145 1.10 14.56 21.25
N ALA A 146 2.38 14.90 21.06
CA ALA A 146 2.77 15.95 20.12
C ALA A 146 2.45 15.55 18.67
N GLN A 147 2.75 14.30 18.30
CA GLN A 147 2.45 13.75 16.98
C GLN A 147 0.94 13.83 16.68
N GLN A 148 0.09 13.35 17.59
CA GLN A 148 -1.37 13.42 17.41
C GLN A 148 -1.88 14.86 17.23
N MET A 149 -1.43 15.81 18.07
CA MET A 149 -1.86 17.21 17.96
C MET A 149 -1.42 17.87 16.64
N GLU A 150 -0.30 17.42 16.06
CA GLU A 150 0.16 17.90 14.76
C GLU A 150 -0.65 17.27 13.63
N MET A 151 -0.90 15.97 13.71
CA MET A 151 -1.75 15.21 12.77
C MET A 151 -3.14 15.83 12.64
N GLU A 152 -3.80 16.17 13.76
CA GLU A 152 -5.13 16.81 13.75
C GLU A 152 -5.17 18.13 12.94
N LYS A 153 -4.05 18.86 12.92
CA LYS A 153 -3.94 20.13 12.15
C LYS A 153 -3.68 19.86 10.69
N LEU A 154 -2.74 18.95 10.39
CA LEU A 154 -2.40 18.58 9.02
C LEU A 154 -3.60 17.96 8.31
N TYR A 155 -4.40 17.16 9.02
CA TYR A 155 -5.58 16.50 8.48
C TYR A 155 -6.62 17.50 7.98
N LYS A 156 -6.84 18.60 8.70
CA LYS A 156 -7.73 19.68 8.27
C LYS A 156 -7.23 20.38 6.99
N ILE A 157 -5.93 20.64 6.91
CA ILE A 157 -5.31 21.24 5.72
C ILE A 157 -5.47 20.32 4.51
N PHE A 158 -5.28 19.02 4.70
CA PHE A 158 -5.45 18.02 3.66
C PHE A 158 -6.93 17.87 3.24
N TYR A 159 -7.85 17.81 4.20
CA TYR A 159 -9.29 17.72 3.95
C TYR A 159 -9.78 18.87 3.06
N ASP A 160 -9.32 20.10 3.31
CA ASP A 160 -9.67 21.29 2.53
C ASP A 160 -9.02 21.33 1.12
N GLN A 161 -8.19 20.34 0.74
CA GLN A 161 -7.69 20.23 -0.64
C GLN A 161 -8.74 19.67 -1.60
N TYR A 162 -9.76 18.95 -1.10
CA TYR A 162 -10.77 18.24 -1.88
C TYR A 162 -10.18 17.35 -2.98
N SER A 163 -8.97 16.81 -2.79
CA SER A 163 -8.24 16.08 -3.83
C SER A 163 -8.72 14.65 -4.05
N TYR A 164 -9.60 14.13 -3.18
CA TYR A 164 -10.03 12.74 -3.18
C TYR A 164 -11.53 12.62 -2.93
N ILE A 165 -12.15 11.66 -3.61
CA ILE A 165 -13.45 11.09 -3.25
C ILE A 165 -13.16 9.78 -2.54
N TRP A 166 -13.52 9.67 -1.26
CA TRP A 166 -13.34 8.44 -0.49
C TRP A 166 -14.46 7.45 -0.80
N LEU A 167 -14.07 6.25 -1.25
CA LEU A 167 -14.99 5.15 -1.56
C LEU A 167 -15.26 4.33 -0.29
N PRO A 168 -16.39 3.60 -0.20
CA PRO A 168 -16.65 2.68 0.90
C PRO A 168 -15.50 1.67 1.08
N ASN A 169 -14.99 1.54 2.30
CA ASN A 169 -13.96 0.54 2.62
C ASN A 169 -14.62 -0.83 2.85
N PRO A 170 -14.40 -1.84 1.98
CA PRO A 170 -15.07 -3.13 2.08
C PRO A 170 -14.72 -3.88 3.37
N SER A 171 -15.68 -4.60 3.95
CA SER A 171 -15.39 -5.55 5.04
C SER A 171 -14.67 -6.78 4.49
N THR A 172 -13.60 -7.21 5.17
CA THR A 172 -13.02 -8.54 4.93
C THR A 172 -13.86 -9.59 5.66
N TYR A 173 -13.99 -10.78 5.04
CA TYR A 173 -14.71 -11.89 5.64
C TYR A 173 -14.26 -13.24 5.07
N PHE A 174 -14.53 -14.31 5.83
CA PHE A 174 -14.20 -15.67 5.43
C PHE A 174 -15.33 -16.64 5.75
N PHE A 175 -15.49 -17.67 4.92
CA PHE A 175 -16.24 -18.85 5.29
C PHE A 175 -15.30 -19.86 5.97
N VAL A 176 -15.59 -20.22 7.20
CA VAL A 176 -14.78 -21.13 8.02
C VAL A 176 -15.70 -22.19 8.58
N GLN A 177 -15.38 -23.48 8.40
CA GLN A 177 -16.24 -24.56 8.89
C GLN A 177 -16.49 -24.40 10.41
N PRO A 178 -17.73 -24.60 10.89
CA PRO A 178 -18.12 -24.23 12.25
C PRO A 178 -17.51 -25.13 13.33
N TYR A 179 -16.89 -26.24 12.94
CA TYR A 179 -16.12 -27.12 13.81
C TYR A 179 -14.65 -26.68 13.96
N ILE A 180 -14.22 -25.59 13.31
CA ILE A 180 -12.89 -25.01 13.49
C ILE A 180 -12.96 -23.97 14.61
N ASN A 181 -12.18 -24.20 15.65
CA ASN A 181 -12.03 -23.28 16.77
C ASN A 181 -10.84 -22.35 16.54
N ASN A 182 -10.90 -21.16 17.16
CA ASN A 182 -9.80 -20.19 17.25
C ASN A 182 -9.27 -19.67 15.89
N PHE A 183 -10.12 -19.61 14.87
CA PHE A 183 -9.84 -18.79 13.69
C PHE A 183 -9.58 -17.35 14.13
N THR A 184 -8.37 -16.86 13.89
CA THR A 184 -7.89 -15.55 14.33
C THR A 184 -7.37 -14.83 13.10
N TYR A 185 -7.93 -13.65 12.84
CA TYR A 185 -7.57 -12.81 11.70
C TYR A 185 -6.89 -11.51 12.16
N ASN A 186 -5.88 -11.10 11.40
CA ASN A 186 -5.14 -9.87 11.51
C ASN A 186 -5.07 -9.22 10.11
N PRO A 187 -5.42 -7.95 9.93
CA PRO A 187 -5.42 -7.30 8.62
C PRO A 187 -4.08 -7.22 7.88
N TYR A 188 -2.95 -7.39 8.57
CA TYR A 188 -1.61 -7.35 7.96
C TYR A 188 -1.00 -8.74 7.76
N GLU A 189 -1.31 -9.67 8.68
CA GLU A 189 -0.77 -11.03 8.68
C GLU A 189 -1.78 -12.09 8.14
N ASN A 190 -2.99 -11.66 7.75
CA ASN A 190 -4.15 -12.50 7.44
C ASN A 190 -4.60 -13.41 8.61
N TYR A 191 -4.22 -14.69 8.69
CA TYR A 191 -4.72 -15.58 9.75
C TYR A 191 -3.74 -16.65 10.21
N TYR A 192 -3.87 -17.05 11.48
CA TYR A 192 -2.89 -17.91 12.18
C TYR A 192 -3.31 -19.39 12.22
N TYR A 193 -2.78 -20.22 11.32
CA TYR A 193 -3.10 -21.66 11.27
C TYR A 193 -2.73 -22.43 12.54
N ASN A 194 -1.69 -21.99 13.26
CA ASN A 194 -1.22 -22.67 14.48
C ASN A 194 -2.16 -22.47 15.66
N MET A 195 -3.00 -21.43 15.62
CA MET A 195 -4.03 -21.20 16.62
C MET A 195 -5.29 -22.04 16.37
N MET A 196 -5.53 -22.45 15.13
CA MET A 196 -6.71 -23.20 14.73
C MET A 196 -6.68 -24.65 15.24
N SER A 197 -7.85 -25.19 15.59
CA SER A 197 -8.00 -26.58 16.03
C SER A 197 -9.39 -27.14 15.68
N TYR A 198 -9.50 -28.47 15.58
CA TYR A 198 -10.79 -29.13 15.31
C TYR A 198 -11.58 -29.44 16.58
N ASN A 199 -12.84 -29.04 16.61
CA ASN A 199 -13.85 -29.55 17.51
C ASN A 199 -14.48 -30.83 16.95
N THR A 200 -13.90 -31.99 17.28
CA THR A 200 -14.35 -33.30 16.80
C THR A 200 -15.68 -33.76 17.40
N SER A 201 -16.31 -32.96 18.26
CA SER A 201 -17.63 -33.23 18.86
C SER A 201 -18.69 -32.21 18.44
N TYR A 202 -18.36 -31.33 17.49
CA TYR A 202 -19.30 -30.35 16.96
C TYR A 202 -20.52 -31.05 16.34
N LYS A 203 -21.70 -30.48 16.57
CA LYS A 203 -22.96 -30.93 15.97
C LYS A 203 -23.63 -29.71 15.36
N LEU A 204 -24.10 -29.85 14.13
CA LEU A 204 -24.95 -28.82 13.56
C LEU A 204 -26.24 -28.72 14.40
N PRO A 205 -26.78 -27.51 14.63
CA PRO A 205 -28.01 -27.32 15.41
C PRO A 205 -29.22 -28.14 14.91
N ASN A 206 -29.24 -28.50 13.62
CA ASN A 206 -30.29 -29.31 12.98
C ASN A 206 -29.94 -30.81 12.90
N GLY A 207 -28.76 -31.24 13.38
CA GLY A 207 -28.25 -32.61 13.23
C GLY A 207 -28.15 -33.36 14.55
N SER A 208 -28.49 -34.66 14.53
CA SER A 208 -28.25 -35.57 15.66
C SER A 208 -26.81 -36.11 15.70
N ASN A 209 -26.17 -36.17 14.52
CA ASN A 209 -24.82 -36.69 14.30
C ASN A 209 -23.75 -35.60 14.43
N THR A 210 -22.54 -36.02 14.80
CA THR A 210 -21.35 -35.17 14.76
C THR A 210 -21.10 -34.69 13.34
N TYR A 211 -20.86 -33.39 13.18
CA TYR A 211 -20.46 -32.75 11.94
C TYR A 211 -19.00 -32.29 12.09
N GLY A 212 -18.12 -32.78 11.24
CA GLY A 212 -16.68 -32.59 11.36
C GLY A 212 -15.96 -32.92 10.06
N PRO A 213 -14.64 -32.66 9.96
CA PRO A 213 -13.88 -32.93 8.75
C PRO A 213 -13.75 -34.44 8.53
N SER A 214 -13.61 -34.85 7.27
CA SER A 214 -13.29 -36.25 6.92
C SER A 214 -11.90 -36.67 7.42
N ASN A 215 -10.99 -35.72 7.60
CA ASN A 215 -9.63 -35.92 8.09
C ASN A 215 -9.23 -34.82 9.08
N THR A 216 -9.10 -35.16 10.36
CA THR A 216 -8.70 -34.21 11.42
C THR A 216 -7.22 -33.85 11.41
N SER A 217 -6.42 -34.45 10.53
CA SER A 217 -4.99 -34.14 10.38
C SER A 217 -4.69 -33.13 9.27
N VAL A 218 -5.67 -32.79 8.43
CA VAL A 218 -5.51 -31.90 7.28
C VAL A 218 -6.54 -30.79 7.38
N LEU A 219 -6.12 -29.55 7.15
CA LEU A 219 -7.00 -28.40 6.86
C LEU A 219 -6.73 -27.98 5.42
N THR A 220 -7.78 -27.93 4.62
CA THR A 220 -7.71 -27.40 3.25
C THR A 220 -8.31 -26.01 3.20
N ASP A 221 -7.50 -25.08 2.75
CA ASP A 221 -7.79 -23.66 2.62
C ASP A 221 -7.84 -23.27 1.14
N VAL A 222 -9.00 -22.75 0.73
CA VAL A 222 -9.22 -22.19 -0.60
C VAL A 222 -9.70 -20.74 -0.51
N ALA A 223 -9.47 -20.07 0.64
CA ALA A 223 -9.80 -18.67 0.83
C ALA A 223 -8.73 -17.79 0.19
N ASP A 224 -8.91 -17.57 -1.11
CA ASP A 224 -7.99 -16.84 -2.00
C ASP A 224 -8.64 -15.57 -2.60
N GLY A 225 -9.64 -15.00 -1.93
CA GLY A 225 -10.37 -13.84 -2.46
C GLY A 225 -11.08 -14.09 -3.81
N ASP A 226 -11.37 -13.01 -4.53
CA ASP A 226 -11.96 -13.03 -5.88
C ASP A 226 -10.92 -13.14 -6.99
N SER A 227 -9.66 -12.77 -6.72
CA SER A 227 -8.53 -12.96 -7.61
C SER A 227 -7.82 -14.25 -7.23
N LEU A 228 -8.07 -15.33 -7.98
CA LEU A 228 -7.27 -16.57 -7.88
C LEU A 228 -5.79 -16.21 -8.05
N ALA A 229 -5.04 -16.09 -6.96
CA ALA A 229 -3.71 -15.53 -6.98
C ALA A 229 -2.81 -16.27 -6.00
N ALA A 230 -1.91 -17.06 -6.58
CA ALA A 230 -0.86 -17.70 -5.81
C ALA A 230 0.08 -16.65 -5.17
N PRO A 231 0.77 -17.01 -4.07
CA PRO A 231 1.92 -16.28 -3.55
C PRO A 231 2.94 -15.96 -4.65
N ASP A 232 3.66 -14.86 -4.52
CA ASP A 232 4.65 -14.46 -5.53
C ASP A 232 6.02 -15.15 -5.30
N TYR A 233 6.45 -15.29 -4.04
CA TYR A 233 7.72 -15.89 -3.64
C TYR A 233 7.63 -16.60 -2.28
N LEU A 234 8.54 -17.55 -2.05
CA LEU A 234 8.61 -18.31 -0.78
C LEU A 234 9.65 -17.77 0.22
N ASP A 235 10.37 -16.71 -0.14
CA ASP A 235 11.36 -16.02 0.70
C ASP A 235 10.76 -14.70 1.24
N PRO A 236 10.59 -14.53 2.56
CA PRO A 236 10.01 -13.31 3.11
C PRO A 236 10.86 -12.06 2.90
N SER A 237 12.14 -12.19 2.51
CA SER A 237 12.99 -11.05 2.13
C SER A 237 12.80 -10.62 0.66
N HIS A 238 11.85 -11.21 -0.06
CA HIS A 238 11.46 -10.85 -1.42
C HIS A 238 9.94 -10.78 -1.61
N GLY A 239 9.20 -11.77 -1.06
CA GLY A 239 7.73 -11.84 -1.14
C GLY A 239 7.04 -10.60 -0.57
N PHE A 240 6.21 -9.96 -1.39
CA PHE A 240 5.61 -8.67 -1.06
C PHE A 240 4.12 -8.61 -1.41
N PHE A 241 3.48 -9.77 -1.53
CA PHE A 241 2.06 -9.87 -1.87
C PHE A 241 1.23 -10.30 -0.66
N VAL A 242 0.02 -9.76 -0.53
CA VAL A 242 -0.82 -10.02 0.66
C VAL A 242 -1.18 -11.51 0.80
N GLN A 243 -1.22 -12.25 -0.31
CA GLN A 243 -1.46 -13.69 -0.38
C GLN A 243 -0.32 -14.51 0.24
N ASP A 244 0.87 -13.93 0.41
CA ASP A 244 2.01 -14.62 1.05
C ASP A 244 1.81 -14.76 2.57
N GLY A 245 1.03 -13.86 3.18
CA GLY A 245 0.88 -13.70 4.64
C GLY A 245 0.55 -14.99 5.41
N PRO A 246 -0.52 -15.74 5.07
CA PRO A 246 -0.87 -16.98 5.77
C PRO A 246 0.23 -18.04 5.77
N MET A 247 0.99 -18.12 4.67
CA MET A 247 2.12 -19.04 4.57
C MET A 247 3.30 -18.56 5.42
N PHE A 248 3.66 -17.29 5.32
CA PHE A 248 4.80 -16.73 6.04
C PHE A 248 4.61 -16.78 7.54
N THR A 249 3.44 -16.37 8.05
CA THR A 249 3.10 -16.45 9.49
C THR A 249 3.10 -17.88 10.04
N GLY A 250 2.87 -18.87 9.19
CA GLY A 250 2.94 -20.29 9.56
C GLY A 250 4.38 -20.84 9.60
N ALA A 251 5.24 -20.40 8.68
CA ALA A 251 6.56 -20.98 8.42
C ALA A 251 7.72 -20.22 9.09
N TYR A 252 7.61 -18.91 9.21
CA TYR A 252 8.66 -18.00 9.68
C TYR A 252 8.19 -17.26 10.93
N GLN A 253 9.12 -16.65 11.67
CA GLN A 253 8.80 -15.82 12.84
C GLN A 253 9.79 -14.67 12.98
N GLU A 254 9.28 -13.61 13.59
CA GLU A 254 9.94 -12.34 13.80
C GLU A 254 10.42 -12.21 15.26
N LEU A 255 11.19 -11.16 15.56
CA LEU A 255 11.57 -10.85 16.93
C LEU A 255 10.35 -10.58 17.82
N TYR A 256 9.42 -9.81 17.29
CA TYR A 256 8.11 -9.48 17.83
C TYR A 256 7.10 -9.74 16.72
N GLU A 257 5.90 -10.22 17.04
CA GLU A 257 4.81 -10.44 16.06
C GLU A 257 3.60 -9.58 16.47
N LEU A 258 2.66 -9.32 15.56
CA LEU A 258 1.42 -8.64 15.92
C LEU A 258 0.58 -9.47 16.90
N ASN A 259 -0.19 -8.81 17.76
CA ASN A 259 -0.93 -9.48 18.83
C ASN A 259 -2.30 -10.02 18.35
N GLY A 260 -2.28 -11.02 17.47
CA GLY A 260 -3.47 -11.70 16.98
C GLY A 260 -4.41 -10.71 16.29
N THR A 261 -5.63 -10.53 16.80
CA THR A 261 -6.58 -9.57 16.22
C THR A 261 -6.25 -8.10 16.49
N ASN A 262 -5.25 -7.79 17.33
CA ASN A 262 -4.87 -6.43 17.69
C ASN A 262 -3.52 -6.04 17.09
N TYR A 263 -3.54 -5.62 15.82
CA TYR A 263 -2.38 -5.14 15.08
C TYR A 263 -1.76 -3.83 15.62
N ASN A 264 -2.48 -3.09 16.48
CA ASN A 264 -1.89 -1.90 17.11
C ASN A 264 -0.87 -2.26 18.22
N GLN A 265 -0.72 -3.55 18.54
CA GLN A 265 0.16 -4.06 19.57
C GLN A 265 1.00 -5.21 19.05
N VAL A 266 2.26 -5.23 19.45
CA VAL A 266 3.19 -6.35 19.20
C VAL A 266 3.45 -7.14 20.47
N VAL A 267 3.87 -8.39 20.32
CA VAL A 267 4.21 -9.31 21.42
C VAL A 267 5.58 -9.97 21.18
N PRO A 268 6.39 -10.21 22.23
CA PRO A 268 7.72 -10.77 22.06
C PRO A 268 7.68 -12.26 21.71
N VAL A 269 8.19 -12.63 20.52
CA VAL A 269 8.22 -14.02 20.05
C VAL A 269 9.62 -14.60 20.13
N LEU A 270 10.51 -14.35 19.16
CA LEU A 270 11.91 -14.78 19.29
C LEU A 270 12.64 -13.94 20.35
N ALA A 271 12.20 -12.69 20.57
CA ALA A 271 12.67 -11.86 21.67
C ALA A 271 12.15 -12.37 23.03
N ASN A 272 12.98 -12.23 24.06
CA ASN A 272 12.61 -12.35 25.46
C ASN A 272 12.44 -10.98 26.14
N THR A 273 13.07 -9.93 25.59
CA THR A 273 12.89 -8.55 26.06
C THR A 273 11.46 -8.10 25.82
N SER A 274 10.82 -7.50 26.84
CA SER A 274 9.46 -6.99 26.69
C SER A 274 9.42 -5.79 25.72
N VAL A 275 8.28 -5.58 25.06
CA VAL A 275 8.08 -4.42 24.15
C VAL A 275 8.42 -3.11 24.86
N LYS A 276 7.95 -2.94 26.10
CA LYS A 276 8.20 -1.75 26.92
C LYS A 276 9.69 -1.48 27.12
N ASP A 277 10.47 -2.51 27.39
CA ASP A 277 11.90 -2.37 27.64
C ASP A 277 12.68 -2.11 26.34
N ALA A 278 12.21 -2.66 25.22
CA ALA A 278 12.80 -2.45 23.90
C ALA A 278 12.56 -1.02 23.37
N THR A 279 11.40 -0.41 23.66
CA THR A 279 10.98 0.88 23.08
C THR A 279 11.30 2.10 23.95
N SER A 280 12.34 2.06 24.78
CA SER A 280 12.60 3.11 25.79
C SER A 280 12.85 4.51 25.19
N ASN A 281 13.46 4.60 24.01
CA ASN A 281 13.74 5.86 23.30
C ASN A 281 13.35 5.83 21.80
N TYR A 282 12.79 4.71 21.33
CA TYR A 282 12.42 4.44 19.94
C TYR A 282 13.56 4.56 18.91
N MET A 283 14.82 4.54 19.35
CA MET A 283 16.00 4.72 18.48
C MET A 283 17.03 3.60 18.69
N ASN A 284 17.19 3.10 19.92
CA ASN A 284 18.11 2.02 20.25
C ASN A 284 17.35 0.91 20.97
N TYR A 285 17.30 -0.26 20.34
CA TYR A 285 16.56 -1.42 20.81
C TYR A 285 17.55 -2.46 21.30
N ASN A 286 17.72 -2.57 22.62
CA ASN A 286 18.57 -3.58 23.25
C ASN A 286 17.76 -4.83 23.52
N ILE A 287 17.96 -5.87 22.72
CA ILE A 287 17.11 -7.06 22.69
C ILE A 287 17.91 -8.28 23.13
N THR A 288 17.31 -9.10 23.97
CA THR A 288 17.77 -10.44 24.35
C THR A 288 16.82 -11.47 23.74
N LEU A 289 17.36 -12.45 23.01
CA LEU A 289 16.59 -13.57 22.46
C LEU A 289 16.17 -14.58 23.55
N ARG A 290 15.09 -15.34 23.27
CA ARG A 290 14.78 -16.55 24.04
C ARG A 290 15.88 -17.60 23.83
N ASN A 291 16.05 -18.47 24.81
CA ASN A 291 17.12 -19.46 24.80
C ASN A 291 16.68 -20.80 24.18
N GLY A 292 17.48 -21.33 23.25
CA GLY A 292 17.24 -22.62 22.60
C GLY A 292 16.24 -22.55 21.46
N ILE A 293 16.16 -21.41 20.78
CA ILE A 293 15.45 -21.26 19.51
C ILE A 293 16.24 -22.04 18.44
N THR A 294 15.53 -22.79 17.61
CA THR A 294 16.09 -23.49 16.45
C THR A 294 15.18 -23.31 15.25
N PHE A 295 15.79 -23.28 14.07
CA PHE A 295 15.08 -23.50 12.82
C PHE A 295 14.51 -24.94 12.78
N ASN A 296 13.58 -25.20 11.87
CA ASN A 296 13.00 -26.53 11.67
C ASN A 296 14.02 -27.60 11.24
N ASN A 297 15.14 -27.21 10.63
CA ASN A 297 16.30 -28.09 10.34
C ASN A 297 17.22 -28.32 11.57
N SER A 298 16.88 -27.75 12.73
CA SER A 298 17.63 -27.79 14.01
C SER A 298 18.83 -26.86 14.12
N ASP A 299 19.11 -26.01 13.12
CA ASP A 299 20.17 -25.02 13.24
C ASP A 299 19.83 -23.97 14.32
N PRO A 300 20.82 -23.55 15.15
CA PRO A 300 20.55 -22.70 16.30
C PRO A 300 20.39 -21.23 15.89
N VAL A 301 19.36 -20.58 16.44
CA VAL A 301 19.17 -19.13 16.29
C VAL A 301 19.83 -18.39 17.44
N ASN A 302 20.63 -17.37 17.11
CA ASN A 302 21.29 -16.51 18.08
C ASN A 302 21.44 -15.08 17.52
N ALA A 303 22.06 -14.18 18.27
CA ALA A 303 22.19 -12.78 17.88
C ALA A 303 22.94 -12.55 16.55
N SER A 304 23.89 -13.43 16.19
CA SER A 304 24.58 -13.34 14.89
C SER A 304 23.68 -13.73 13.71
N THR A 305 22.68 -14.62 13.95
CA THR A 305 21.63 -14.96 12.99
C THR A 305 20.73 -13.75 12.71
N VAL A 306 20.40 -12.99 13.76
CA VAL A 306 19.60 -11.75 13.62
C VAL A 306 20.35 -10.70 12.83
N TRP A 307 21.62 -10.45 13.16
CA TRP A 307 22.47 -9.53 12.40
C TRP A 307 22.52 -9.90 10.90
N PHE A 308 22.76 -11.18 10.63
CA PHE A 308 22.78 -11.72 9.27
C PHE A 308 21.48 -11.43 8.52
N SER A 309 20.33 -11.67 9.16
CA SER A 309 19.01 -11.57 8.51
C SER A 309 18.72 -10.14 8.05
N TYR A 310 18.86 -9.16 8.95
CA TYR A 310 18.67 -7.74 8.58
C TYR A 310 19.66 -7.27 7.50
N TYR A 311 20.93 -7.69 7.58
CA TYR A 311 21.95 -7.25 6.62
C TYR A 311 21.76 -7.91 5.25
N ARG A 312 21.28 -9.16 5.23
CA ARG A 312 20.85 -9.86 4.02
C ARG A 312 19.70 -9.12 3.36
N THR A 313 18.60 -8.88 4.08
CA THR A 313 17.40 -8.21 3.55
C THR A 313 17.78 -6.85 2.94
N LEU A 314 18.58 -6.06 3.65
CA LEU A 314 19.03 -4.74 3.19
C LEU A 314 19.96 -4.81 1.96
N VAL A 315 20.92 -5.74 1.89
CA VAL A 315 21.85 -5.79 0.76
C VAL A 315 21.21 -6.40 -0.50
N MET A 316 20.24 -7.30 -0.33
CA MET A 316 19.43 -7.81 -1.43
C MET A 316 18.64 -6.67 -2.08
N ALA A 317 18.24 -5.64 -1.32
CA ALA A 317 17.63 -4.41 -1.84
C ALA A 317 16.38 -4.68 -2.71
N GLN A 318 15.56 -5.67 -2.31
CA GLN A 318 14.25 -5.95 -2.90
C GLN A 318 13.18 -5.01 -2.31
N GLY A 319 11.99 -4.95 -2.93
CA GLY A 319 10.89 -4.04 -2.56
C GLY A 319 10.66 -3.97 -1.04
N VAL A 320 10.40 -5.11 -0.41
CA VAL A 320 10.23 -5.25 1.05
C VAL A 320 11.28 -4.52 1.88
N SER A 321 12.55 -4.55 1.47
CA SER A 321 13.63 -3.93 2.23
C SER A 321 13.73 -2.42 2.00
N ILE A 322 13.46 -1.98 0.76
CA ILE A 322 13.62 -0.59 0.34
C ILE A 322 12.47 0.25 0.86
N ASP A 323 11.26 -0.29 0.79
CA ASP A 323 10.03 0.39 1.16
C ASP A 323 9.87 0.43 2.70
N ASN A 324 10.30 -0.62 3.40
CA ASN A 324 9.97 -0.77 4.83
C ASN A 324 11.10 -0.30 5.76
N TYR A 325 12.38 -0.31 5.35
CA TYR A 325 13.50 0.05 6.24
C TYR A 325 14.16 1.42 5.98
N GLY A 326 13.65 2.17 5.00
CA GLY A 326 14.16 3.47 4.60
C GLY A 326 14.12 4.50 5.72
N GLY A 327 15.23 5.21 5.96
CA GLY A 327 15.30 6.25 6.99
C GLY A 327 15.40 5.70 8.42
N MET A 328 15.42 4.36 8.56
CA MET A 328 15.58 3.64 9.82
C MET A 328 16.88 2.83 9.83
N LEU A 329 16.98 1.77 9.03
CA LEU A 329 18.16 0.89 9.00
C LEU A 329 19.15 1.21 7.89
N PHE A 330 18.73 1.99 6.90
CA PHE A 330 19.61 2.59 5.89
C PHE A 330 19.23 4.05 5.62
N ASN A 331 20.16 4.81 5.02
CA ASN A 331 19.95 6.22 4.71
C ASN A 331 19.35 6.37 3.30
N THR A 332 18.13 6.90 3.21
CA THR A 332 17.40 7.06 1.93
C THR A 332 18.09 8.03 0.98
N THR A 333 18.67 9.14 1.46
CA THR A 333 19.45 10.06 0.61
C THR A 333 20.65 9.38 -0.04
N ALA A 334 21.35 8.53 0.72
CA ALA A 334 22.46 7.73 0.18
C ALA A 334 21.97 6.71 -0.84
N TYR A 335 20.89 5.99 -0.54
CA TYR A 335 20.26 5.07 -1.48
C TYR A 335 19.84 5.76 -2.77
N SER A 336 19.19 6.93 -2.73
CA SER A 336 18.84 7.69 -3.94
C SER A 336 20.05 8.06 -4.78
N ALA A 337 21.21 8.33 -4.16
CA ALA A 337 22.46 8.63 -4.85
C ALA A 337 23.16 7.39 -5.42
N THR A 338 22.91 6.21 -4.85
CA THR A 338 23.65 4.97 -5.13
C THR A 338 22.78 3.77 -5.50
N SER A 339 21.50 4.00 -5.83
CA SER A 339 20.54 2.97 -6.22
C SER A 339 21.09 2.15 -7.40
N PRO A 340 20.90 0.81 -7.43
CA PRO A 340 20.03 0.02 -6.55
C PRO A 340 20.70 -0.51 -5.27
N TYR A 341 21.84 0.04 -4.83
CA TYR A 341 22.57 -0.49 -3.68
C TYR A 341 22.12 0.15 -2.37
N SER A 342 21.46 -0.64 -1.51
CA SER A 342 21.19 -0.29 -0.12
C SER A 342 22.26 -0.87 0.82
N LEU A 343 22.68 -0.07 1.81
CA LEU A 343 23.68 -0.45 2.79
C LEU A 343 23.19 -0.10 4.20
N PRO A 344 23.33 -1.03 5.16
CA PRO A 344 23.01 -0.75 6.57
C PRO A 344 23.76 0.47 7.09
N VAL A 345 23.11 1.29 7.90
CA VAL A 345 23.73 2.44 8.57
C VAL A 345 24.98 1.97 9.31
N GLY A 346 26.07 2.74 9.16
CA GLY A 346 27.33 2.48 9.85
C GLY A 346 28.22 1.40 9.23
N PHE A 347 27.73 0.57 8.31
CA PHE A 347 28.50 -0.54 7.75
C PHE A 347 29.82 -0.11 7.08
N LEU A 348 29.83 1.03 6.37
CA LEU A 348 31.06 1.57 5.78
C LEU A 348 32.11 1.98 6.84
N LYS A 349 31.66 2.45 8.00
CA LYS A 349 32.56 2.80 9.13
C LYS A 349 33.07 1.53 9.80
N ASP A 350 32.21 0.54 9.93
CA ASP A 350 32.54 -0.78 10.45
C ASP A 350 33.62 -1.48 9.60
N MET A 351 33.43 -1.55 8.28
CA MET A 351 34.44 -2.09 7.36
C MET A 351 35.82 -1.43 7.53
N ARG A 352 35.86 -0.11 7.73
CA ARG A 352 37.10 0.63 8.00
C ARG A 352 37.70 0.25 9.34
N HIS A 353 36.87 0.11 10.38
CA HIS A 353 37.31 -0.32 11.69
C HIS A 353 37.95 -1.72 11.61
N ALA A 354 37.25 -2.69 11.02
CA ALA A 354 37.76 -4.05 10.83
C ALA A 354 39.07 -4.08 10.02
N TYR A 355 39.18 -3.26 8.96
CA TYR A 355 40.41 -3.12 8.18
C TYR A 355 41.59 -2.59 9.02
N ASN A 356 41.36 -1.54 9.81
CA ASN A 356 42.41 -0.93 10.63
C ASN A 356 42.88 -1.85 11.77
N VAL A 357 41.98 -2.65 12.34
CA VAL A 357 42.29 -3.55 13.47
C VAL A 357 43.03 -4.81 13.02
N THR A 358 42.76 -5.33 11.81
CA THR A 358 43.33 -6.61 11.35
C THR A 358 44.71 -6.49 10.68
N GLN A 359 45.20 -5.28 10.36
CA GLN A 359 46.53 -4.95 9.82
C GLN A 359 47.21 -5.98 8.85
N TYR A 360 46.51 -6.52 7.83
CA TYR A 360 46.96 -6.85 6.43
C TYR A 360 46.10 -7.95 5.75
N GLY A 361 45.92 -7.84 4.42
CA GLY A 361 46.10 -8.97 3.48
C GLY A 361 44.91 -9.55 2.69
N LYS A 362 43.70 -9.66 3.27
CA LYS A 362 42.58 -10.37 2.61
C LYS A 362 41.50 -9.48 1.99
N LEU A 363 41.22 -8.30 2.56
CA LEU A 363 40.44 -7.29 1.83
C LEU A 363 41.40 -6.45 0.97
N LYS A 364 41.48 -6.76 -0.34
CA LYS A 364 42.07 -5.83 -1.33
C LYS A 364 41.04 -4.76 -1.64
N LEU A 365 41.15 -3.62 -0.97
CA LEU A 365 40.18 -2.55 -1.05
C LEU A 365 40.70 -1.46 -2.02
N PRO A 366 40.01 -1.19 -3.13
CA PRO A 366 40.26 0.02 -3.91
C PRO A 366 39.72 1.22 -3.12
N TYR A 367 40.51 1.77 -2.20
CA TYR A 367 40.05 2.89 -1.37
C TYR A 367 40.40 4.26 -1.97
N PRO A 368 39.41 5.15 -2.17
CA PRO A 368 39.66 6.57 -2.05
C PRO A 368 39.87 6.95 -0.58
N THR A 369 40.72 7.94 -0.31
CA THR A 369 41.04 8.44 1.03
C THR A 369 39.83 9.08 1.75
N ASN A 370 38.79 9.48 0.99
CA ASN A 370 37.57 10.07 1.51
C ASN A 370 36.37 9.12 1.29
N TYR A 371 35.78 8.67 2.39
CA TYR A 371 34.59 7.81 2.37
C TYR A 371 33.32 8.64 2.37
N SER A 372 32.43 8.34 1.44
CA SER A 372 31.07 8.86 1.40
C SER A 372 30.15 7.75 0.94
N ASN A 373 29.04 7.57 1.66
CA ASN A 373 27.90 6.72 1.24
C ASN A 373 27.12 7.33 0.07
N LEU A 374 27.44 8.56 -0.33
CA LEU A 374 26.92 9.20 -1.55
C LEU A 374 27.77 8.86 -2.80
N ASN A 375 28.88 8.13 -2.64
CA ASN A 375 29.74 7.74 -3.75
C ASN A 375 29.40 6.33 -4.24
N MET A 376 28.92 6.23 -5.49
CA MET A 376 28.51 4.97 -6.11
C MET A 376 29.59 3.89 -6.05
N SER A 377 30.85 4.19 -6.40
CA SER A 377 31.92 3.18 -6.42
C SER A 377 32.20 2.59 -5.04
N ASN A 378 32.18 3.41 -3.98
CA ASN A 378 32.33 2.95 -2.60
C ASN A 378 31.16 2.05 -2.18
N THR A 379 29.93 2.47 -2.48
CA THR A 379 28.73 1.71 -2.11
C THR A 379 28.67 0.36 -2.84
N VAL A 380 28.91 0.34 -4.16
CA VAL A 380 28.95 -0.90 -4.96
C VAL A 380 29.96 -1.89 -4.38
N PHE A 381 31.17 -1.41 -4.06
CA PHE A 381 32.20 -2.25 -3.49
C PHE A 381 31.76 -2.84 -2.14
N ALA A 382 31.23 -2.00 -1.24
CA ALA A 382 30.82 -2.42 0.08
C ALA A 382 29.63 -3.39 0.04
N ALA A 383 28.65 -3.16 -0.84
CA ALA A 383 27.51 -4.05 -1.02
C ALA A 383 27.95 -5.42 -1.54
N LYS A 384 28.84 -5.45 -2.54
CA LYS A 384 29.42 -6.71 -3.05
C LYS A 384 30.26 -7.43 -2.00
N PHE A 385 31.02 -6.70 -1.19
CA PHE A 385 31.76 -7.28 -0.07
C PHE A 385 30.80 -7.88 0.97
N LEU A 386 29.75 -7.15 1.36
CA LEU A 386 28.75 -7.63 2.31
C LEU A 386 28.05 -8.89 1.80
N ALA A 387 27.52 -8.86 0.57
CA ALA A 387 26.86 -10.01 -0.04
C ALA A 387 27.80 -11.23 -0.13
N SER A 388 29.06 -11.02 -0.54
CA SER A 388 30.06 -12.10 -0.56
C SER A 388 30.37 -12.66 0.82
N MET A 389 30.38 -11.82 1.86
CA MET A 389 30.61 -12.25 3.24
C MET A 389 29.41 -13.02 3.79
N LEU A 390 28.19 -12.59 3.46
CA LEU A 390 26.94 -13.28 3.82
C LEU A 390 26.70 -14.56 3.01
N SER A 391 27.55 -14.85 2.01
CA SER A 391 27.53 -16.13 1.26
C SER A 391 28.61 -17.11 1.74
N ASP A 392 29.36 -16.75 2.77
CA ASP A 392 30.43 -17.52 3.42
C ASP A 392 30.46 -17.15 4.91
N TYR A 393 29.33 -17.34 5.59
CA TYR A 393 29.09 -16.77 6.92
C TYR A 393 29.62 -17.66 8.04
N HIS A 394 30.86 -17.38 8.44
CA HIS A 394 31.62 -18.15 9.42
C HIS A 394 32.26 -17.27 10.51
N PRO A 395 31.47 -16.49 11.27
CA PRO A 395 32.00 -15.52 12.23
C PRO A 395 32.75 -16.16 13.41
N TRP A 396 32.54 -17.45 13.68
CA TRP A 396 33.26 -18.19 14.73
C TRP A 396 34.71 -18.52 14.37
N SER A 397 35.05 -18.60 13.08
CA SER A 397 36.40 -18.92 12.60
C SER A 397 37.04 -17.77 11.81
N ASN A 398 36.26 -16.74 11.45
CA ASN A 398 36.71 -15.56 10.71
C ASN A 398 36.74 -14.31 11.59
N THR A 399 37.94 -13.87 11.98
CA THR A 399 38.14 -12.68 12.81
C THR A 399 37.59 -11.40 12.21
N THR A 400 37.56 -11.28 10.87
CA THR A 400 37.01 -10.07 10.22
C THR A 400 35.50 -10.01 10.42
N GLN A 401 34.79 -11.12 10.18
CA GLN A 401 33.34 -11.20 10.40
C GLN A 401 32.98 -11.00 11.87
N ALA A 402 33.75 -11.58 12.79
CA ALA A 402 33.59 -11.34 14.23
C ALA A 402 33.73 -9.85 14.61
N LEU A 403 34.69 -9.14 14.02
CA LEU A 403 34.86 -7.70 14.26
C LEU A 403 33.68 -6.90 13.73
N LEU A 404 33.20 -7.23 12.51
CA LEU A 404 32.04 -6.56 11.92
C LEU A 404 30.80 -6.72 12.82
N LEU A 405 30.54 -7.92 13.35
CA LEU A 405 29.42 -8.15 14.27
C LEU A 405 29.48 -7.30 15.54
N THR A 406 30.67 -7.05 16.08
CA THR A 406 30.84 -6.41 17.40
C THR A 406 30.89 -4.88 17.35
N TYR A 407 31.00 -4.28 16.16
CA TYR A 407 31.03 -2.83 16.01
C TYR A 407 29.69 -2.21 16.44
N LYS A 408 29.71 -1.22 17.34
CA LYS A 408 28.48 -0.70 17.97
C LYS A 408 27.75 0.36 17.16
N ASP A 409 28.48 1.11 16.33
CA ASP A 409 27.94 2.28 15.61
C ASP A 409 27.41 1.88 14.23
N GLN A 410 26.55 0.87 14.19
CA GLN A 410 25.90 0.34 12.98
C GLN A 410 24.45 -0.08 13.25
N ALA A 411 23.70 -0.36 12.18
CA ALA A 411 22.26 -0.66 12.23
C ALA A 411 21.91 -1.83 13.15
N VAL A 412 22.65 -2.95 13.06
CA VAL A 412 22.52 -4.07 14.00
C VAL A 412 23.90 -4.42 14.51
N SER A 413 24.04 -4.62 15.82
CA SER A 413 25.32 -4.99 16.43
C SER A 413 25.15 -6.07 17.48
N VAL A 414 26.17 -6.91 17.65
CA VAL A 414 26.25 -7.99 18.63
C VAL A 414 27.48 -7.77 19.51
N PRO A 415 27.46 -6.80 20.45
CA PRO A 415 28.67 -6.40 21.17
C PRO A 415 29.28 -7.50 22.04
N SER A 416 28.46 -8.48 22.46
CA SER A 416 28.90 -9.63 23.26
C SER A 416 29.27 -10.85 22.41
N PHE A 417 29.36 -10.72 21.08
CA PHE A 417 29.77 -11.83 20.22
C PHE A 417 31.15 -12.36 20.62
N SER A 418 31.28 -13.69 20.64
CA SER A 418 32.53 -14.39 20.89
C SER A 418 32.51 -15.71 20.11
N SER A 419 33.64 -16.12 19.56
CA SER A 419 33.77 -17.38 18.81
C SER A 419 33.39 -18.62 19.64
N ASN A 420 33.41 -18.51 20.96
CA ASN A 420 33.19 -19.62 21.89
C ASN A 420 31.78 -19.63 22.52
N HIS A 421 30.92 -18.65 22.22
CA HIS A 421 29.61 -18.52 22.86
C HIS A 421 28.56 -17.94 21.92
N ALA A 422 27.40 -18.59 21.84
CA ALA A 422 26.24 -18.05 21.13
C ALA A 422 25.65 -16.87 21.91
N ALA A 423 25.98 -15.66 21.48
CA ALA A 423 25.41 -14.45 22.06
C ALA A 423 23.89 -14.40 21.83
N LEU A 424 23.12 -14.05 22.86
CA LEU A 424 21.67 -13.83 22.76
C LEU A 424 21.30 -12.34 22.77
N ASN A 425 22.24 -11.47 23.11
CA ASN A 425 22.03 -10.02 23.20
C ASN A 425 22.53 -9.33 21.95
N PHE A 426 21.73 -8.40 21.43
CA PHE A 426 22.10 -7.53 20.32
C PHE A 426 21.42 -6.17 20.48
N THR A 427 21.86 -5.22 19.66
CA THR A 427 21.29 -3.87 19.61
C THR A 427 20.93 -3.55 18.18
N ILE A 428 19.70 -3.08 17.96
CA ILE A 428 19.30 -2.40 16.72
C ILE A 428 19.37 -0.89 16.96
N ASN A 429 20.06 -0.17 16.08
CA ASN A 429 20.20 1.28 16.11
C ASN A 429 19.56 1.89 14.86
N LEU A 430 18.50 2.66 15.05
CA LEU A 430 17.85 3.39 13.98
C LEU A 430 18.57 4.70 13.70
N LEU A 431 18.48 5.18 12.46
CA LEU A 431 18.95 6.49 12.04
C LEU A 431 18.15 7.62 12.70
N ASN A 432 16.84 7.43 12.83
CA ASN A 432 15.90 8.36 13.47
C ASN A 432 15.02 7.59 14.47
N PRO A 433 14.53 8.24 15.54
CA PRO A 433 13.54 7.61 16.41
C PRO A 433 12.27 7.26 15.63
N TYR A 434 11.75 6.03 15.78
CA TYR A 434 10.54 5.61 15.09
C TYR A 434 9.59 4.79 15.99
N PRO A 435 8.42 5.35 16.36
CA PRO A 435 7.49 4.71 17.30
C PRO A 435 6.90 3.37 16.87
N PHE A 436 6.84 3.14 15.56
CA PHE A 436 6.20 1.97 14.95
C PHE A 436 7.22 0.94 14.45
N PHE A 437 8.50 1.07 14.78
CA PHE A 437 9.55 0.16 14.30
C PHE A 437 9.28 -1.31 14.65
N LEU A 438 8.76 -1.59 15.85
CA LEU A 438 8.46 -2.97 16.22
C LEU A 438 7.24 -3.51 15.49
N GLN A 439 6.28 -2.66 15.11
CA GLN A 439 5.14 -3.04 14.27
C GLN A 439 5.59 -3.34 12.84
N ASP A 440 6.45 -2.50 12.27
CA ASP A 440 7.07 -2.74 10.97
C ASP A 440 7.83 -4.09 10.95
N THR A 441 8.76 -4.30 11.89
CA THR A 441 9.51 -5.57 11.96
C THR A 441 8.71 -6.76 12.47
N ALA A 442 7.42 -6.59 12.78
CA ALA A 442 6.53 -7.69 13.14
C ALA A 442 5.84 -8.32 11.93
N GLU A 443 5.87 -7.65 10.78
CA GLU A 443 5.48 -8.25 9.52
C GLU A 443 6.58 -9.19 8.99
N TRP A 444 6.24 -10.01 7.99
CA TRP A 444 7.06 -11.14 7.55
C TRP A 444 8.47 -10.79 7.05
N TRP A 445 8.73 -9.55 6.62
CA TRP A 445 10.09 -9.12 6.24
C TRP A 445 11.02 -8.94 7.44
N GLY A 446 10.49 -8.92 8.67
CA GLY A 446 11.25 -9.00 9.92
C GLY A 446 11.78 -10.40 10.25
N ASN A 447 11.58 -11.37 9.35
CA ASN A 447 11.95 -12.77 9.56
C ASN A 447 13.44 -12.97 9.86
N ILE A 448 13.72 -14.03 10.61
CA ILE A 448 15.09 -14.50 10.83
C ILE A 448 15.39 -15.65 9.88
N ALA A 449 16.43 -15.50 9.05
CA ALA A 449 16.86 -16.45 8.03
C ALA A 449 18.06 -17.28 8.50
N ASP A 450 18.16 -18.53 8.02
CA ASP A 450 19.25 -19.46 8.36
C ASP A 450 20.50 -19.20 7.49
N PRO A 451 21.61 -18.70 8.07
CA PRO A 451 22.83 -18.42 7.32
C PRO A 451 23.46 -19.67 6.72
N LEU A 452 23.44 -20.80 7.45
CA LEU A 452 24.11 -22.03 7.01
C LEU A 452 23.37 -22.66 5.82
N PHE A 453 22.04 -22.58 5.85
CA PHE A 453 21.22 -22.98 4.71
C PHE A 453 21.50 -22.10 3.50
N LEU A 454 21.51 -20.77 3.67
CA LEU A 454 21.73 -19.83 2.56
C LEU A 454 23.11 -19.98 1.91
N ASP A 455 24.17 -20.16 2.70
CA ASP A 455 25.53 -20.41 2.20
C ASP A 455 25.59 -21.60 1.22
N THR A 456 24.73 -22.60 1.43
CA THR A 456 24.69 -23.82 0.60
C THR A 456 23.63 -23.79 -0.51
N HIS A 457 22.79 -22.75 -0.56
CA HIS A 457 21.64 -22.64 -1.48
C HIS A 457 21.61 -21.27 -2.18
N GLY A 458 22.70 -20.92 -2.87
CA GLY A 458 22.78 -19.73 -3.73
C GLY A 458 23.34 -18.48 -3.05
N GLY A 459 23.51 -18.49 -1.73
CA GLY A 459 24.11 -17.38 -0.97
C GLY A 459 23.28 -16.10 -1.02
N VAL A 460 23.98 -14.97 -0.93
CA VAL A 460 23.42 -13.63 -0.96
C VAL A 460 24.06 -12.86 -2.10
N THR A 461 23.24 -12.23 -2.94
CA THR A 461 23.70 -11.34 -4.01
C THR A 461 23.22 -9.92 -3.72
N ALA A 462 24.11 -8.95 -3.86
CA ALA A 462 23.71 -7.55 -3.73
C ALA A 462 22.72 -7.20 -4.85
N THR A 463 21.63 -6.52 -4.51
CA THR A 463 20.60 -6.04 -5.44
C THR A 463 19.86 -7.14 -6.20
N SER A 464 19.84 -8.37 -5.69
CA SER A 464 19.14 -9.48 -6.33
C SER A 464 18.58 -10.46 -5.28
N PRO A 465 17.42 -11.05 -5.54
CA PRO A 465 16.84 -12.05 -4.66
C PRO A 465 17.62 -13.37 -4.73
N ASN A 466 17.31 -14.30 -3.83
CA ASN A 466 17.84 -15.67 -3.90
C ASN A 466 16.81 -16.57 -4.59
N ASN A 467 17.08 -16.87 -5.86
CA ASN A 467 16.17 -17.68 -6.69
C ASN A 467 15.85 -19.07 -6.10
N TYR A 468 16.75 -19.66 -5.31
CA TYR A 468 16.50 -20.96 -4.70
C TYR A 468 15.45 -20.84 -3.59
N THR A 469 15.62 -19.91 -2.67
CA THR A 469 14.69 -19.71 -1.55
C THR A 469 13.35 -19.15 -2.04
N ASP A 470 13.35 -18.33 -3.08
CA ASP A 470 12.12 -17.89 -3.77
C ASP A 470 11.27 -19.07 -4.27
N SER A 471 11.93 -20.09 -4.83
CA SER A 471 11.24 -21.22 -5.47
C SER A 471 10.98 -22.42 -4.54
N ASN A 472 11.74 -22.54 -3.45
CA ASN A 472 11.72 -23.73 -2.58
C ASN A 472 11.43 -23.41 -1.09
N GLY A 473 11.42 -22.14 -0.72
CA GLY A 473 11.45 -21.70 0.67
C GLY A 473 12.79 -21.96 1.34
N MET A 474 12.86 -21.68 2.64
CA MET A 474 14.02 -21.96 3.48
C MET A 474 13.60 -22.46 4.88
N PRO A 475 14.54 -23.00 5.67
CA PRO A 475 14.27 -23.31 7.06
C PRO A 475 13.77 -22.08 7.81
N GLY A 476 12.69 -22.26 8.56
CA GLY A 476 12.05 -21.23 9.35
C GLY A 476 11.96 -21.63 10.80
N THR A 477 11.67 -20.66 11.67
CA THR A 477 11.48 -20.88 13.10
C THR A 477 10.04 -21.19 13.48
N GLY A 478 9.09 -21.11 12.53
CA GLY A 478 7.66 -21.19 12.78
C GLY A 478 7.12 -22.57 13.20
N PRO A 479 5.84 -22.62 13.61
CA PRO A 479 5.19 -23.86 14.05
C PRO A 479 4.91 -24.85 12.90
N TYR A 480 4.92 -24.38 11.65
CA TYR A 480 4.88 -25.19 10.44
C TYR A 480 6.15 -25.00 9.62
N HIS A 481 6.35 -25.88 8.63
CA HIS A 481 7.33 -25.68 7.57
C HIS A 481 6.69 -26.01 6.22
N ILE A 482 7.12 -25.27 5.19
CA ILE A 482 6.76 -25.54 3.80
C ILE A 482 7.32 -26.92 3.44
N LYS A 483 6.43 -27.82 3.00
CA LYS A 483 6.77 -29.21 2.68
C LYS A 483 6.80 -29.47 1.18
N THR A 484 5.79 -28.98 0.47
CA THR A 484 5.68 -29.11 -0.99
C THR A 484 4.99 -27.89 -1.56
N VAL A 485 5.41 -27.47 -2.74
CA VAL A 485 4.84 -26.37 -3.52
C VAL A 485 4.44 -26.90 -4.89
N GLY A 486 3.29 -26.46 -5.37
CA GLY A 486 2.76 -26.79 -6.67
C GLY A 486 3.40 -25.97 -7.80
N ALA A 487 2.97 -26.21 -9.03
CA ALA A 487 3.54 -25.54 -10.18
C ALA A 487 3.15 -24.06 -10.15
N ALA A 488 4.12 -23.16 -10.35
CA ALA A 488 3.88 -21.71 -10.27
C ALA A 488 3.21 -21.27 -8.95
N LEU A 489 3.50 -21.97 -7.85
CA LEU A 489 2.96 -21.71 -6.50
C LEU A 489 1.43 -21.87 -6.39
N ASP A 490 0.80 -22.55 -7.35
CA ASP A 490 -0.66 -22.79 -7.41
C ASP A 490 -1.24 -23.52 -6.18
N SER A 491 -0.37 -24.16 -5.39
CA SER A 491 -0.69 -24.78 -4.12
C SER A 491 0.54 -24.80 -3.21
N VAL A 492 0.32 -24.66 -1.92
CA VAL A 492 1.38 -24.76 -0.91
C VAL A 492 0.90 -25.67 0.23
N THR A 493 1.69 -26.71 0.53
CA THR A 493 1.42 -27.58 1.67
C THR A 493 2.43 -27.34 2.77
N MET A 494 1.95 -27.03 3.96
CA MET A 494 2.75 -26.91 5.17
C MET A 494 2.50 -28.07 6.13
N THR A 495 3.52 -28.50 6.87
CA THR A 495 3.35 -29.50 7.94
C THR A 495 3.94 -29.06 9.26
N LYS A 496 3.28 -29.45 10.35
CA LYS A 496 3.70 -29.12 11.72
C LYS A 496 5.15 -29.54 11.96
N VAL A 497 5.93 -28.64 12.54
CA VAL A 497 7.33 -28.89 12.94
C VAL A 497 7.34 -29.75 14.22
N SER A 498 7.89 -30.96 14.13
CA SER A 498 7.90 -31.91 15.26
C SER A 498 8.78 -31.47 16.43
N ASN A 499 9.87 -30.76 16.14
CA ASN A 499 10.85 -30.23 17.08
C ASN A 499 10.67 -28.72 17.32
N TYR A 500 9.45 -28.17 17.12
CA TYR A 500 9.21 -26.74 17.27
C TYR A 500 9.69 -26.23 18.63
N TRP A 501 10.59 -25.24 18.61
CA TRP A 501 11.28 -24.72 19.80
C TRP A 501 10.29 -24.12 20.82
N GLY A 502 9.18 -23.55 20.34
CA GLY A 502 8.12 -22.96 21.16
C GLY A 502 7.42 -23.96 22.10
N ASN A 503 7.54 -25.28 21.86
CA ASN A 503 7.04 -26.31 22.78
C ASN A 503 7.62 -26.19 24.20
N LYS A 504 8.86 -25.70 24.33
CA LYS A 504 9.50 -25.45 25.63
C LYS A 504 8.80 -24.33 26.43
N TYR A 505 8.10 -23.46 25.73
CA TYR A 505 7.48 -22.25 26.25
C TYR A 505 5.96 -22.33 26.27
N TRP A 506 5.38 -23.50 25.99
CA TRP A 506 3.92 -23.68 25.92
C TRP A 506 3.44 -24.82 26.82
N ASP A 507 2.43 -24.55 27.65
CA ASP A 507 1.77 -25.58 28.45
C ASP A 507 0.49 -26.07 27.76
N ASN A 508 0.59 -27.25 27.14
CA ASN A 508 -0.53 -27.91 26.46
C ASN A 508 -1.70 -28.26 27.41
N LYS A 509 -1.49 -28.33 28.73
CA LYS A 509 -2.58 -28.64 29.69
C LYS A 509 -3.45 -27.42 29.95
N THR A 510 -2.85 -26.24 30.01
CA THR A 510 -3.56 -24.99 30.29
C THR A 510 -3.88 -24.19 29.04
N GLY A 511 -3.27 -24.52 27.90
CA GLY A 511 -3.41 -23.77 26.64
C GLY A 511 -2.81 -22.38 26.74
N LYS A 512 -1.74 -22.22 27.52
CA LYS A 512 -1.10 -20.91 27.79
C LYS A 512 0.41 -20.98 27.61
N GLY A 513 0.96 -19.88 27.13
CA GLY A 513 2.40 -19.69 27.10
C GLY A 513 3.00 -19.44 28.48
N MET A 514 4.18 -19.98 28.69
CA MET A 514 5.02 -19.78 29.88
C MET A 514 6.04 -18.67 29.61
N TYR A 515 6.51 -18.00 30.64
CA TYR A 515 7.57 -16.98 30.53
C TYR A 515 7.26 -15.88 29.48
N GLY A 516 5.99 -15.47 29.41
CA GLY A 516 5.54 -14.42 28.49
C GLY A 516 5.55 -14.83 27.01
N PHE A 517 5.49 -16.12 26.69
CA PHE A 517 5.35 -16.60 25.32
C PHE A 517 3.90 -16.39 24.82
N PRO A 518 3.68 -15.75 23.66
CA PRO A 518 2.35 -15.34 23.24
C PRO A 518 1.58 -16.44 22.51
N ALA A 519 0.26 -16.26 22.38
CA ALA A 519 -0.62 -17.24 21.73
C ALA A 519 -0.44 -17.32 20.20
N VAL A 520 -0.01 -16.23 19.56
CA VAL A 520 0.30 -16.19 18.12
C VAL A 520 1.46 -17.11 17.74
N ALA A 521 2.39 -17.36 18.67
CA ALA A 521 3.52 -18.27 18.48
C ALA A 521 3.28 -19.68 19.06
N GLN A 522 2.04 -20.05 19.42
CA GLN A 522 1.78 -21.35 20.04
C GLN A 522 2.09 -22.53 19.09
N PRO A 523 2.38 -23.74 19.62
CA PRO A 523 2.55 -24.93 18.79
C PRO A 523 1.30 -25.24 17.97
N ALA A 524 1.47 -25.64 16.72
CA ALA A 524 0.38 -26.02 15.83
C ALA A 524 -0.45 -27.20 16.37
N HIS A 525 -1.77 -27.16 16.17
CA HIS A 525 -2.69 -28.26 16.55
C HIS A 525 -3.03 -29.18 15.38
N ILE A 526 -3.16 -28.64 14.17
CA ILE A 526 -3.45 -29.39 12.94
C ILE A 526 -2.13 -29.82 12.30
N LYS A 527 -2.06 -31.04 11.75
CA LYS A 527 -0.79 -31.62 11.29
C LYS A 527 -0.35 -31.07 9.93
N THR A 528 -1.29 -30.86 9.02
CA THR A 528 -1.04 -30.47 7.63
C THR A 528 -2.01 -29.37 7.24
N ILE A 529 -1.49 -28.32 6.61
CA ILE A 529 -2.27 -27.26 5.97
C ILE A 529 -2.04 -27.38 4.47
N VAL A 530 -3.12 -27.35 3.68
CA VAL A 530 -3.08 -27.32 2.22
C VAL A 530 -3.74 -26.02 1.78
N MET A 531 -2.96 -25.13 1.20
CA MET A 531 -3.43 -23.90 0.54
C MET A 531 -3.53 -24.21 -0.96
N ASP A 532 -4.72 -24.06 -1.54
CA ASP A 532 -4.99 -24.34 -2.95
C ASP A 532 -5.62 -23.11 -3.62
N TYR A 533 -4.83 -22.48 -4.49
CA TYR A 533 -5.14 -21.23 -5.19
C TYR A 533 -5.75 -21.49 -6.58
N THR A 534 -6.03 -22.75 -6.93
CA THR A 534 -6.56 -23.13 -8.26
C THR A 534 -8.07 -23.27 -8.29
N VAL A 535 -8.73 -23.27 -7.14
CA VAL A 535 -10.14 -23.60 -7.01
C VAL A 535 -11.00 -22.42 -7.44
N ASP A 536 -11.69 -22.55 -8.57
CA ASP A 536 -12.60 -21.52 -9.06
C ASP A 536 -13.75 -21.21 -8.09
N HIS A 537 -14.43 -20.07 -8.31
CA HIS A 537 -15.52 -19.61 -7.45
C HIS A 537 -16.59 -20.69 -7.21
N SER A 538 -16.99 -21.43 -8.25
CA SER A 538 -18.03 -22.45 -8.13
C SER A 538 -17.57 -23.65 -7.28
N GLY A 539 -16.31 -24.06 -7.46
CA GLY A 539 -15.64 -25.09 -6.68
C GLY A 539 -15.47 -24.69 -5.21
N ARG A 540 -15.16 -23.42 -4.93
CA ARG A 540 -15.06 -22.89 -3.55
C ARG A 540 -16.40 -22.96 -2.82
N VAL A 541 -17.50 -22.65 -3.51
CA VAL A 541 -18.86 -22.79 -2.97
C VAL A 541 -19.19 -24.26 -2.71
N SER A 542 -19.13 -25.11 -3.74
CA SER A 542 -19.56 -26.51 -3.62
C SER A 542 -18.67 -27.29 -2.66
N GLY A 543 -17.36 -27.08 -2.69
CA GLY A 543 -16.41 -27.77 -1.81
C GLY A 543 -16.56 -27.38 -0.34
N PHE A 544 -16.92 -26.13 -0.03
CA PHE A 544 -17.26 -25.75 1.34
C PHE A 544 -18.58 -26.38 1.81
N LEU A 545 -19.62 -26.40 0.97
CA LEU A 545 -20.91 -27.03 1.29
C LEU A 545 -20.81 -28.55 1.46
N ASP A 546 -20.00 -29.20 0.62
CA ASP A 546 -19.73 -30.65 0.67
C ASP A 546 -18.70 -31.02 1.76
N ASN A 547 -18.24 -30.03 2.53
CA ASN A 547 -17.29 -30.20 3.64
C ASN A 547 -15.92 -30.78 3.18
N GLN A 548 -15.57 -30.55 1.92
CA GLN A 548 -14.26 -30.86 1.35
C GLN A 548 -13.22 -29.81 1.77
N TYR A 549 -13.63 -28.54 1.81
CA TYR A 549 -12.79 -27.42 2.20
C TYR A 549 -13.22 -26.85 3.56
N GLN A 550 -12.21 -26.49 4.35
CA GLN A 550 -12.38 -25.98 5.70
C GLN A 550 -12.50 -24.47 5.75
N MET A 551 -11.88 -23.80 4.79
CA MET A 551 -11.91 -22.36 4.62
C MET A 551 -12.19 -22.01 3.16
N SER A 552 -12.96 -20.95 2.93
CA SER A 552 -13.38 -20.51 1.61
C SER A 552 -13.71 -19.01 1.65
N GLU A 553 -13.69 -18.37 0.49
CA GLU A 553 -14.10 -16.98 0.29
C GLU A 553 -14.82 -16.83 -1.05
N VAL A 554 -15.86 -15.99 -1.08
CA VAL A 554 -16.65 -15.70 -2.29
C VAL A 554 -17.08 -14.25 -2.27
N SER A 555 -17.18 -13.62 -3.45
CA SER A 555 -17.61 -12.22 -3.60
C SER A 555 -18.93 -11.93 -2.88
N ALA A 556 -19.10 -10.67 -2.44
CA ALA A 556 -20.22 -10.24 -1.60
C ALA A 556 -21.60 -10.52 -2.22
N SER A 557 -21.71 -10.40 -3.54
CA SER A 557 -22.94 -10.68 -4.31
C SER A 557 -23.34 -12.17 -4.31
N TYR A 558 -22.42 -13.07 -4.00
CA TYR A 558 -22.60 -14.52 -4.00
C TYR A 558 -22.65 -15.13 -2.60
N LEU A 559 -22.64 -14.35 -1.52
CA LEU A 559 -22.72 -14.86 -0.15
C LEU A 559 -23.95 -15.77 0.10
N GLY A 560 -25.06 -15.52 -0.60
CA GLY A 560 -26.27 -16.36 -0.58
C GLY A 560 -26.12 -17.74 -1.21
N SER A 561 -24.99 -18.03 -1.87
CA SER A 561 -24.66 -19.37 -2.39
C SER A 561 -24.23 -20.34 -1.29
N ILE A 562 -23.76 -19.85 -0.15
CA ILE A 562 -23.40 -20.64 1.04
C ILE A 562 -24.39 -20.40 2.18
N ILE A 563 -24.69 -19.13 2.48
CA ILE A 563 -25.56 -18.78 3.62
C ILE A 563 -27.00 -19.19 3.33
N GLY A 564 -27.56 -20.04 4.20
CA GLY A 564 -28.93 -20.54 4.05
C GLY A 564 -29.05 -21.77 3.14
N VAL A 565 -27.95 -22.24 2.57
CA VAL A 565 -27.89 -23.44 1.72
C VAL A 565 -27.45 -24.63 2.57
N SER A 566 -28.03 -25.82 2.33
CA SER A 566 -27.67 -27.04 3.07
C SER A 566 -26.16 -27.31 2.96
N PRO A 567 -25.46 -27.61 4.08
CA PRO A 567 -26.00 -27.93 5.42
C PRO A 567 -26.26 -26.71 6.32
N PHE A 568 -25.87 -25.51 5.91
CA PHE A 568 -26.01 -24.25 6.63
C PHE A 568 -27.38 -23.57 6.45
N THR A 569 -28.44 -24.35 6.66
CA THR A 569 -29.83 -23.85 6.63
C THR A 569 -30.07 -22.82 7.73
N SER A 570 -31.22 -22.14 7.72
CA SER A 570 -31.59 -21.07 8.68
C SER A 570 -31.47 -21.41 10.17
N SER A 571 -31.44 -22.70 10.53
CA SER A 571 -31.18 -23.20 11.90
C SER A 571 -29.73 -23.08 12.36
N VAL A 572 -28.76 -22.92 11.45
CA VAL A 572 -27.34 -22.81 11.76
C VAL A 572 -26.98 -21.32 11.87
N PRO A 573 -26.49 -20.83 13.03
CA PRO A 573 -26.11 -19.42 13.18
C PRO A 573 -25.06 -19.01 12.15
N VAL A 574 -25.32 -17.95 11.39
CA VAL A 574 -24.40 -17.44 10.36
C VAL A 574 -23.00 -17.17 10.92
N SER A 575 -22.91 -16.57 12.11
CA SER A 575 -21.64 -16.30 12.80
C SER A 575 -20.80 -17.55 13.14
N SER A 576 -21.41 -18.75 13.10
CA SER A 576 -20.65 -19.99 13.31
C SER A 576 -19.76 -20.33 12.13
N TYR A 577 -20.14 -19.97 10.90
CA TYR A 577 -19.43 -20.33 9.67
C TYR A 577 -19.07 -19.17 8.74
N PHE A 578 -19.60 -17.97 8.97
CA PHE A 578 -19.24 -16.73 8.28
C PHE A 578 -18.55 -15.78 9.27
N LYS A 579 -17.29 -15.46 9.00
CA LYS A 579 -16.41 -14.65 9.85
C LYS A 579 -16.24 -13.28 9.20
N ASN A 580 -17.16 -12.36 9.47
CA ASN A 580 -16.99 -10.95 9.11
C ASN A 580 -16.06 -10.27 10.13
N VAL A 581 -14.90 -9.81 9.66
CA VAL A 581 -13.86 -9.17 10.48
C VAL A 581 -13.85 -7.64 10.34
N GLY A 582 -14.76 -7.09 9.53
CA GLY A 582 -14.94 -5.66 9.31
C GLY A 582 -13.96 -5.08 8.30
N ALA A 583 -14.02 -3.76 8.13
CA ALA A 583 -13.13 -3.03 7.24
C ALA A 583 -11.67 -3.11 7.69
N THR A 584 -10.76 -3.29 6.74
CA THR A 584 -9.33 -3.32 6.97
C THR A 584 -8.78 -1.90 7.11
N PRO A 585 -7.59 -1.71 7.71
CA PRO A 585 -6.93 -0.42 7.76
C PRO A 585 -6.36 -0.06 6.37
N ALA A 586 -7.21 0.07 5.37
CA ALA A 586 -6.89 0.48 3.99
C ALA A 586 -7.65 1.77 3.62
N ALA A 587 -7.22 2.41 2.53
CA ALA A 587 -7.90 3.56 1.96
C ALA A 587 -8.29 3.27 0.50
N PHE A 588 -9.56 3.47 0.17
CA PHE A 588 -10.10 3.34 -1.18
C PHE A 588 -10.60 4.70 -1.65
N ASP A 589 -10.16 5.13 -2.82
CA ASP A 589 -10.41 6.47 -3.31
C ASP A 589 -10.43 6.59 -4.82
N LEU A 590 -11.11 7.64 -5.27
CA LEU A 590 -10.93 8.23 -6.56
C LEU A 590 -10.22 9.58 -6.41
N SER A 591 -8.96 9.62 -6.82
CA SER A 591 -8.11 10.81 -6.77
C SER A 591 -8.40 11.79 -7.91
N MET A 592 -8.16 13.08 -7.66
CA MET A 592 -8.29 14.19 -8.62
C MET A 592 -6.97 14.93 -8.74
N ASN A 593 -6.33 14.84 -9.90
CA ASN A 593 -4.99 15.42 -10.12
C ASN A 593 -5.00 16.95 -10.03
N ASN A 594 -4.21 17.49 -9.10
CA ASN A 594 -4.13 18.91 -8.79
C ASN A 594 -3.33 19.75 -9.80
N PHE A 595 -2.76 19.14 -10.85
CA PHE A 595 -1.93 19.83 -11.84
C PHE A 595 -2.55 19.86 -13.24
N ILE A 596 -3.53 19.00 -13.52
CA ILE A 596 -4.15 18.90 -14.84
C ILE A 596 -5.52 19.60 -14.82
N SER A 597 -5.80 20.39 -15.85
CA SER A 597 -7.11 21.02 -16.03
C SER A 597 -8.19 19.96 -16.31
N PRO A 598 -9.39 20.04 -15.69
CA PRO A 598 -9.87 21.15 -14.85
C PRO A 598 -9.67 20.93 -13.33
N THR A 599 -9.13 19.78 -12.91
CA THR A 599 -8.99 19.39 -11.49
C THR A 599 -7.86 20.10 -10.76
N ASN A 600 -6.99 20.81 -11.47
CA ASN A 600 -6.07 21.80 -10.92
C ASN A 600 -6.78 22.90 -10.10
N ASN A 601 -8.04 23.19 -10.43
CA ASN A 601 -8.84 24.18 -9.74
C ASN A 601 -9.56 23.61 -8.51
N SER A 602 -9.31 24.18 -7.33
CA SER A 602 -9.92 23.70 -6.08
C SER A 602 -11.44 23.80 -6.07
N ASN A 603 -12.05 24.83 -6.71
CA ASN A 603 -13.51 24.93 -6.81
C ASN A 603 -14.10 23.83 -7.70
N VAL A 604 -13.37 23.39 -8.74
CA VAL A 604 -13.81 22.25 -9.56
C VAL A 604 -13.83 20.99 -8.71
N ARG A 605 -12.76 20.73 -7.95
CA ARG A 605 -12.68 19.56 -7.08
C ARG A 605 -13.74 19.57 -5.96
N GLU A 606 -13.92 20.69 -5.28
CA GLU A 606 -14.97 20.86 -4.26
C GLU A 606 -16.37 20.67 -4.86
N GLY A 607 -16.60 21.22 -6.05
CA GLY A 607 -17.86 21.04 -6.77
C GLY A 607 -18.15 19.58 -7.15
N ILE A 608 -17.11 18.84 -7.57
CA ILE A 608 -17.19 17.40 -7.84
C ILE A 608 -17.46 16.62 -6.55
N TRP A 609 -16.76 16.94 -5.46
CA TRP A 609 -16.94 16.30 -4.16
C TRP A 609 -18.40 16.38 -3.68
N TYR A 610 -19.06 17.52 -3.84
CA TYR A 610 -20.49 17.69 -3.54
C TYR A 610 -21.44 17.03 -4.55
N ALA A 611 -20.98 16.71 -5.76
CA ALA A 611 -21.82 16.07 -6.78
C ALA A 611 -22.05 14.58 -6.50
N ILE A 612 -21.14 13.93 -5.76
CA ILE A 612 -21.17 12.48 -5.51
C ILE A 612 -22.27 12.09 -4.51
N ASN A 613 -23.02 11.05 -4.87
CA ASN A 613 -24.00 10.39 -4.01
C ASN A 613 -23.35 9.21 -3.27
N TYR A 614 -22.69 9.52 -2.16
CA TYR A 614 -21.97 8.53 -1.35
C TYR A 614 -22.86 7.37 -0.87
N THR A 615 -24.13 7.62 -0.53
CA THR A 615 -25.05 6.53 -0.13
C THR A 615 -25.38 5.58 -1.27
N ALA A 616 -25.30 6.02 -2.54
CA ALA A 616 -25.46 5.11 -3.67
C ALA A 616 -24.25 4.17 -3.80
N LEU A 617 -23.05 4.62 -3.44
CA LEU A 617 -21.83 3.81 -3.49
C LEU A 617 -21.86 2.63 -2.50
N ASP A 618 -22.71 2.67 -1.46
CA ASP A 618 -22.91 1.56 -0.53
C ASP A 618 -23.64 0.36 -1.14
N HIS A 619 -24.35 0.56 -2.25
CA HIS A 619 -25.26 -0.44 -2.82
C HIS A 619 -24.65 -1.83 -3.08
N PRO A 620 -23.46 -1.99 -3.68
CA PRO A 620 -22.87 -3.30 -3.95
C PRO A 620 -22.46 -4.05 -2.67
N PHE A 621 -22.38 -3.36 -1.53
CA PHE A 621 -21.98 -3.94 -0.24
C PHE A 621 -23.17 -4.37 0.61
N TYR A 622 -24.41 -4.14 0.17
CA TYR A 622 -25.58 -4.64 0.88
C TYR A 622 -25.78 -6.13 0.64
N TYR A 623 -25.61 -6.91 1.69
CA TYR A 623 -25.90 -8.33 1.70
C TYR A 623 -27.23 -8.61 2.40
N LYS A 624 -28.07 -9.45 1.78
CA LYS A 624 -29.35 -9.86 2.35
C LYS A 624 -29.25 -11.27 2.97
N LEU A 625 -29.40 -11.33 4.28
CA LEU A 625 -29.45 -12.55 5.06
C LEU A 625 -30.73 -13.35 4.77
N SER A 626 -30.69 -14.67 5.01
CA SER A 626 -31.83 -15.58 4.82
C SER A 626 -33.06 -15.23 5.69
N ASN A 627 -32.86 -14.49 6.79
CA ASN A 627 -33.94 -13.98 7.65
C ASN A 627 -34.58 -12.68 7.13
N GLY A 628 -34.12 -12.15 6.00
CA GLY A 628 -34.61 -10.93 5.37
C GLY A 628 -33.90 -9.64 5.80
N THR A 629 -32.99 -9.70 6.78
CA THR A 629 -32.17 -8.55 7.22
C THR A 629 -31.14 -8.20 6.16
N THR A 630 -30.90 -6.91 5.94
CA THR A 630 -29.81 -6.42 5.10
C THR A 630 -28.67 -5.92 5.98
N GLU A 631 -27.45 -6.37 5.71
CA GLU A 631 -26.22 -5.90 6.37
C GLU A 631 -25.35 -5.17 5.35
N LEU A 632 -24.70 -4.09 5.79
CA LEU A 632 -23.71 -3.37 4.99
C LEU A 632 -22.33 -3.99 5.26
N LEU A 633 -21.69 -4.53 4.24
CA LEU A 633 -20.35 -5.12 4.30
C LEU A 633 -19.28 -4.13 3.84
N ALA A 634 -19.39 -2.89 4.30
CA ALA A 634 -18.42 -1.83 4.08
C ALA A 634 -18.51 -0.77 5.18
N GLN A 635 -17.52 0.10 5.23
CA GLN A 635 -17.46 1.24 6.13
C GLN A 635 -17.13 2.51 5.36
N ASN A 636 -18.04 3.48 5.42
CA ASN A 636 -17.77 4.85 4.95
C ASN A 636 -16.89 5.60 5.94
N TYR A 637 -16.01 6.45 5.41
CA TYR A 637 -15.07 7.21 6.20
C TYR A 637 -14.65 8.53 5.55
N ILE A 638 -14.00 9.39 6.32
CA ILE A 638 -13.24 10.54 5.82
C ILE A 638 -11.79 10.07 5.80
N GLY A 639 -11.14 10.07 4.64
CA GLY A 639 -9.73 9.69 4.55
C GLY A 639 -8.77 10.88 4.71
N PRO A 640 -7.45 10.61 4.75
CA PRO A 640 -6.84 9.37 4.28
C PRO A 640 -6.63 8.32 5.37
N ILE A 641 -6.67 8.72 6.65
CA ILE A 641 -6.65 7.76 7.75
C ILE A 641 -7.99 7.04 7.81
N SER A 642 -7.98 5.72 7.81
CA SER A 642 -9.18 4.90 7.88
C SER A 642 -9.58 4.58 9.33
N PRO A 643 -10.86 4.23 9.58
CA PRO A 643 -11.35 3.96 10.93
C PRO A 643 -10.67 2.79 11.66
N GLY A 644 -9.92 1.94 10.95
CA GLY A 644 -9.07 0.91 11.55
C GLY A 644 -8.11 1.48 12.59
N PHE A 645 -7.56 2.67 12.34
CA PHE A 645 -6.73 3.41 13.30
C PHE A 645 -7.56 4.32 14.20
N LYS A 646 -8.48 3.72 14.95
CA LYS A 646 -9.53 4.41 15.72
C LYS A 646 -9.06 5.64 16.51
N SER A 647 -7.91 5.58 17.19
CA SER A 647 -7.44 6.72 18.01
C SER A 647 -7.03 7.92 17.17
N PHE A 648 -6.35 7.71 16.04
CA PHE A 648 -6.00 8.78 15.12
C PHE A 648 -7.25 9.28 14.40
N TYR A 649 -8.01 8.35 13.82
CA TYR A 649 -9.22 8.66 13.07
C TYR A 649 -10.20 9.56 13.82
N VAL A 650 -10.58 9.20 15.06
CA VAL A 650 -11.58 9.96 15.83
C VAL A 650 -11.12 11.38 16.15
N ASN A 651 -9.83 11.55 16.44
CA ASN A 651 -9.27 12.86 16.75
C ASN A 651 -9.10 13.72 15.49
N ASP A 652 -8.52 13.14 14.44
CA ASP A 652 -8.14 13.88 13.24
C ASP A 652 -9.36 14.30 12.40
N THR A 653 -10.44 13.51 12.46
CA THR A 653 -11.72 13.83 11.81
C THR A 653 -12.65 14.71 12.65
N GLN A 654 -12.24 15.09 13.86
CA GLN A 654 -13.11 15.82 14.78
C GLN A 654 -13.51 17.19 14.20
N GLY A 655 -14.83 17.37 14.04
CA GLY A 655 -15.42 18.62 13.51
C GLY A 655 -15.45 18.70 11.99
N LEU A 656 -15.01 17.65 11.27
CA LEU A 656 -15.15 17.56 9.82
C LEU A 656 -16.53 17.03 9.43
N ALA A 657 -16.99 17.41 8.24
CA ALA A 657 -18.25 16.93 7.71
C ALA A 657 -18.03 15.60 6.96
N ALA A 658 -18.89 14.62 7.22
CA ALA A 658 -18.91 13.42 6.42
C ALA A 658 -19.29 13.76 4.96
N PRO A 659 -18.80 12.99 3.97
CA PRO A 659 -19.17 13.20 2.58
C PRO A 659 -20.67 13.07 2.36
N ALA A 660 -21.29 14.06 1.70
CA ALA A 660 -22.71 14.10 1.44
C ALA A 660 -23.03 14.88 0.16
N GLN A 661 -23.98 14.36 -0.63
CA GLN A 661 -24.38 15.01 -1.87
C GLN A 661 -25.07 16.35 -1.62
N ASN A 662 -24.65 17.38 -2.35
CA ASN A 662 -25.34 18.66 -2.40
C ASN A 662 -25.22 19.27 -3.79
N LEU A 663 -26.19 18.98 -4.66
CA LEU A 663 -26.19 19.43 -6.05
C LEU A 663 -26.18 20.96 -6.21
N SER A 664 -26.75 21.70 -5.25
CA SER A 664 -26.75 23.17 -5.28
C SER A 664 -25.34 23.73 -5.06
N LEU A 665 -24.62 23.20 -4.06
CA LEU A 665 -23.22 23.57 -3.82
C LEU A 665 -22.32 23.07 -4.96
N ALA A 666 -22.54 21.85 -5.45
CA ALA A 666 -21.82 21.31 -6.60
C ALA A 666 -21.91 22.25 -7.81
N ILE A 667 -23.12 22.63 -8.21
CA ILE A 667 -23.36 23.55 -9.34
C ILE A 667 -22.73 24.92 -9.09
N HIS A 668 -22.78 25.43 -7.86
CA HIS A 668 -22.19 26.71 -7.48
C HIS A 668 -20.66 26.71 -7.69
N TYR A 669 -19.97 25.77 -7.06
CA TYR A 669 -18.51 25.67 -7.12
C TYR A 669 -18.01 25.29 -8.51
N LEU A 670 -18.66 24.35 -9.20
CA LEU A 670 -18.36 24.04 -10.60
C LEU A 670 -18.52 25.27 -11.50
N GLY A 671 -19.58 26.06 -11.28
CA GLY A 671 -19.79 27.30 -12.03
C GLY A 671 -18.65 28.31 -11.86
N MET A 672 -18.10 28.43 -10.64
CA MET A 672 -16.94 29.30 -10.37
C MET A 672 -15.65 28.74 -10.96
N GLY A 673 -15.35 27.47 -10.68
CA GLY A 673 -14.13 26.81 -11.09
C GLY A 673 -14.01 26.69 -12.60
N LEU A 674 -15.04 26.21 -13.28
CA LEU A 674 -15.02 26.08 -14.75
C LEU A 674 -14.89 27.45 -15.43
N LYS A 675 -15.46 28.51 -14.85
CA LYS A 675 -15.26 29.87 -15.36
C LYS A 675 -13.80 30.31 -15.26
N GLN A 676 -13.10 29.95 -14.18
CA GLN A 676 -11.67 30.23 -14.01
C GLN A 676 -10.81 29.43 -14.99
N GLU A 677 -11.20 28.18 -15.27
CA GLU A 677 -10.54 27.30 -16.22
C GLU A 677 -10.94 27.55 -17.69
N GLY A 678 -11.85 28.50 -17.97
CA GLY A 678 -12.29 28.83 -19.33
C GLY A 678 -13.22 27.80 -20.00
N TYR A 679 -13.86 26.96 -19.20
CA TYR A 679 -14.84 25.96 -19.66
C TYR A 679 -16.27 26.33 -19.28
N TYR A 680 -17.22 25.75 -20.01
CA TYR A 680 -18.60 25.65 -19.56
C TYR A 680 -19.09 24.21 -19.68
N VAL A 681 -20.14 23.89 -18.93
CA VAL A 681 -20.93 22.67 -19.08
C VAL A 681 -22.41 22.99 -19.21
N THR A 682 -23.20 22.03 -19.72
CA THR A 682 -24.65 22.16 -19.83
C THR A 682 -25.31 21.13 -18.92
N LEU A 683 -26.10 21.60 -17.97
CA LEU A 683 -26.87 20.77 -17.04
C LEU A 683 -27.96 19.99 -17.79
N PRO A 684 -28.50 18.89 -17.23
CA PRO A 684 -29.58 18.12 -17.84
C PRO A 684 -30.84 18.92 -18.19
N ASN A 685 -31.09 20.02 -17.47
CA ASN A 685 -32.20 20.94 -17.74
C ASN A 685 -31.91 21.98 -18.85
N GLY A 686 -30.74 21.92 -19.49
CA GLY A 686 -30.30 22.83 -20.55
C GLY A 686 -29.59 24.10 -20.07
N THR A 687 -29.51 24.34 -18.75
CA THR A 687 -28.82 25.52 -18.19
C THR A 687 -27.31 25.38 -18.35
N ARG A 688 -26.63 26.44 -18.79
CA ARG A 688 -25.16 26.48 -18.85
C ARG A 688 -24.58 27.07 -17.57
N ILE A 689 -23.49 26.51 -17.08
CA ILE A 689 -22.68 27.01 -15.95
C ILE A 689 -21.20 27.04 -16.34
N GLY A 690 -20.39 27.87 -15.67
CA GLY A 690 -18.98 28.13 -16.03
C GLY A 690 -18.81 29.44 -16.80
N ASP A 691 -17.90 29.48 -17.77
CA ASP A 691 -17.75 30.62 -18.68
C ASP A 691 -18.89 30.66 -19.71
N THR A 692 -20.01 31.23 -19.29
CA THR A 692 -21.24 31.39 -20.08
C THR A 692 -21.33 32.72 -20.80
N SER A 693 -20.29 33.56 -20.73
CA SER A 693 -20.25 34.83 -21.45
C SER A 693 -20.42 34.56 -22.96
N ILE A 694 -21.15 35.40 -23.70
CA ILE A 694 -21.60 35.15 -25.09
C ILE A 694 -20.46 35.36 -26.10
N SER A 695 -20.15 34.40 -27.02
CA SER A 695 -19.14 34.60 -28.11
C SER A 695 -19.68 34.89 -29.50
N ASP A 696 -20.97 34.66 -29.77
CA ASP A 696 -21.39 34.48 -31.17
C ASP A 696 -22.06 35.69 -31.82
N SER A 697 -22.57 36.66 -31.05
CA SER A 697 -23.33 37.79 -31.61
C SER A 697 -22.45 38.96 -32.09
N SER A 698 -21.28 39.19 -31.51
CA SER A 698 -20.36 40.26 -31.92
C SER A 698 -19.54 39.88 -33.16
N LEU A 699 -19.21 38.59 -33.32
CA LEU A 699 -18.43 38.09 -34.45
C LEU A 699 -19.20 38.19 -35.78
N ALA A 700 -20.48 37.76 -35.81
CA ALA A 700 -21.29 37.81 -37.03
C ALA A 700 -21.58 39.26 -37.51
N VAL A 701 -21.72 40.20 -36.56
CA VAL A 701 -21.95 41.63 -36.84
C VAL A 701 -20.68 42.31 -37.36
N LEU A 702 -19.49 41.95 -36.86
CA LEU A 702 -18.24 42.50 -37.39
C LEU A 702 -17.82 41.88 -38.74
N THR A 703 -18.04 40.58 -38.96
CA THR A 703 -17.70 39.94 -40.26
C THR A 703 -18.57 40.50 -41.38
N SER A 704 -19.85 40.79 -41.11
CA SER A 704 -20.75 41.45 -42.07
C SER A 704 -20.39 42.93 -42.29
N ALA A 705 -19.89 43.64 -41.26
CA ALA A 705 -19.36 45.00 -41.39
C ALA A 705 -18.05 45.06 -42.21
N ILE A 706 -17.16 44.07 -42.07
CA ILE A 706 -15.90 44.00 -42.81
C ILE A 706 -16.13 43.56 -44.27
N LEU A 707 -17.04 42.62 -44.54
CA LEU A 707 -17.45 42.24 -45.90
C LEU A 707 -18.10 43.40 -46.66
N SER A 708 -18.95 44.19 -46.00
CA SER A 708 -19.55 45.38 -46.60
C SER A 708 -18.54 46.51 -46.84
N MET A 709 -17.52 46.65 -45.98
CA MET A 709 -16.40 47.58 -46.23
C MET A 709 -15.48 47.14 -47.38
N ASN A 710 -15.19 45.84 -47.53
CA ASN A 710 -14.42 45.33 -48.67
C ASN A 710 -15.15 45.55 -50.01
N GLN A 711 -16.47 45.35 -50.05
CA GLN A 711 -17.29 45.72 -51.22
C GLN A 711 -17.23 47.22 -51.53
N LEU A 712 -17.14 48.08 -50.51
CA LEU A 712 -16.97 49.53 -50.70
C LEU A 712 -15.59 49.89 -51.27
N VAL A 713 -14.54 49.16 -50.88
CA VAL A 713 -13.15 49.35 -51.36
C VAL A 713 -12.97 48.80 -52.78
N GLU A 714 -13.57 47.65 -53.13
CA GLU A 714 -13.59 47.15 -54.52
C GLU A 714 -14.34 48.09 -55.46
N ASN A 715 -15.48 48.64 -55.03
CA ASN A 715 -16.25 49.60 -55.83
C ASN A 715 -15.53 50.95 -56.02
N THR A 716 -14.73 51.38 -55.05
CA THR A 716 -13.96 52.64 -55.14
C THR A 716 -12.61 52.48 -55.85
N SER A 717 -12.02 51.28 -55.82
CA SER A 717 -10.80 50.96 -56.58
C SER A 717 -11.08 50.67 -58.06
N MET A 718 -12.20 50.05 -58.42
CA MET A 718 -12.61 49.89 -59.82
C MET A 718 -12.96 51.22 -60.51
N ALA A 719 -13.42 52.24 -59.76
CA ALA A 719 -13.64 53.58 -60.29
C ALA A 719 -12.32 54.31 -60.65
N MET A 720 -11.19 53.93 -60.06
CA MET A 720 -9.87 54.52 -60.38
C MET A 720 -9.16 53.86 -61.57
N VAL A 721 -9.62 52.70 -62.07
CA VAL A 721 -9.04 52.02 -63.24
C VAL A 721 -9.68 52.44 -64.57
N ARG A 722 -10.70 53.31 -64.57
CA ARG A 722 -11.27 53.92 -65.80
C ARG A 722 -10.83 55.36 -66.08
N ILE A 723 -9.86 55.87 -65.32
CA ILE A 723 -9.20 57.15 -65.62
C ILE A 723 -7.69 56.93 -65.51
N PHE A 724 -7.16 56.03 -66.35
CA PHE A 724 -5.83 56.06 -66.95
C PHE A 724 -5.84 55.19 -68.20
#